data_AF-A0A1N6JDD3-F1
#
_entry.id   AF-A0A1N6JDD3-F1
#
_cell.length_a   1.000
_cell.length_b   1.000
_cell.length_c   1.000
_cell.angle_alpha   90.00
_cell.angle_beta   90.00
_cell.angle_gamma   90.00
#
_symmetry.space_group_name_H-M   'P 1'
#
loop_
_entity.id
_entity.type
_entity.pdbx_description
1 polymer ?
#
loop_
_entity_poly.entity_id
_entity_poly.type
_entity_poly.pdbx_seq_one_letter_code
_entity_poly.pdbx_strand_id
1 'polypeptide(L)'
;MTRWLTFRFWAPILVALVAATLDHVGALDGAKNAESEHRMASVQHDASGGIVFLAIDKKSLDAIGVWPWPRELHAQVVTALADLGATEILLDIDLSTASDSRSDTILVDALQKQGGVVMLPAFKQAGGVHAEEAAETTNLPLAMFRTHSWLVSVNVTPDADGRVRRYPFGQLIADEDVPSAASTLSGVFGTPSTSFEVNFGLRQDSVSRYSVVDLLEGRIPPEKIAGRSVVVGAHAIELGDRFSVPVHGILSGPMLHILAAETLAAGIAPVRLAAWPFLALIAVIAVGAALSPLGGRLRWLIGLYALLAAASEAGGHVLFARTALELPSAIMILALAVTSLVMMARELDLRWWLVRLATTQSTNMHRVLRRIITDSSDAIVVVDEKGTVIEMSRRARELFEIDGQERRLAETVPPEMAAQAQAAMVAFRNGDVEDPGPHELAFRRGEDTVRIEYTVTPSRLQRASRTQHALDDVVVGCVTARDVTLTRAQEARLDHMARFDELTGAMNRAEFLARLRSSLETGTGHAVFALNLHRFKTVNATLGRQVGDDLLRAFVKRIELTDPHLAEVARLGGDTFALFCAEADRLTAGLMGEGLITSLSQPYRLGGSSARTGIRLGIAIQADAGDTAERLLVQAELALDEARQTAGDGSRFFDAQSSERHARLRNLERALWSSIQNDEMFLVYQPQIRLAGMTVIGAEALVRWRHPEFGMVSPGEFIELAEGNGFIEELGRWVLERACRDALRWPAGTTVAVNVSPLQFQRSDVEHDVTQALEASGLDPQRLHVEITESMFVSGAPELIGTLERLRSLGPSLALDDFGSGFASFGYLSSLPLDKIKLDRMFMQDVAEGGANAAIVRSVRMLTAELGLTLICEGIETADERDVIRAIGVDQGQGYLFGKPMPQDDFVALFATDVTRDAS
;
A
#
# COMPACT_ATOMS: atom_id res chain seq x y z
N MET A 1 34.43 -46.19 14.79
CA MET A 1 34.13 -45.94 13.36
C MET A 1 32.69 -46.33 12.98
N THR A 2 32.19 -47.54 13.26
CA THR A 2 30.85 -48.01 12.84
C THR A 2 29.68 -47.06 13.13
N ARG A 3 29.51 -46.56 14.37
CA ARG A 3 28.46 -45.56 14.71
C ARG A 3 28.51 -44.26 13.88
N TRP A 4 29.68 -43.90 13.33
CA TRP A 4 29.86 -42.73 12.45
C TRP A 4 29.52 -43.04 10.99
N LEU A 5 29.63 -44.29 10.55
CA LEU A 5 29.20 -44.74 9.23
C LEU A 5 27.67 -44.84 9.13
N THR A 6 27.00 -45.33 10.19
CA THR A 6 25.53 -45.38 10.24
C THR A 6 24.92 -43.98 10.19
N PHE A 7 25.45 -43.01 10.96
CA PHE A 7 24.94 -41.63 10.95
C PHE A 7 25.07 -40.96 9.56
N ARG A 8 26.16 -41.20 8.84
CA ARG A 8 26.38 -40.69 7.47
C ARG A 8 25.37 -41.19 6.44
N PHE A 9 24.77 -42.36 6.65
CA PHE A 9 23.75 -42.93 5.76
C PHE A 9 22.34 -42.42 6.12
N TRP A 10 22.01 -42.39 7.41
CA TRP A 10 20.65 -42.09 7.87
C TRP A 10 20.30 -40.60 7.92
N ALA A 11 21.28 -39.69 8.07
CA ALA A 11 20.98 -38.27 8.23
C ALA A 11 20.19 -37.63 7.07
N PRO A 12 20.52 -37.85 5.77
CA PRO A 12 19.75 -37.26 4.68
C PRO A 12 18.36 -37.89 4.51
N ILE A 13 18.24 -39.19 4.81
CA ILE A 13 16.96 -39.93 4.78
C ILE A 13 16.02 -39.35 5.85
N LEU A 14 16.54 -39.05 7.05
CA LEU A 14 15.79 -38.41 8.12
C LEU A 14 15.32 -37.00 7.74
N VAL A 15 16.15 -36.20 7.06
CA VAL A 15 15.75 -34.86 6.57
C VAL A 15 14.58 -34.94 5.59
N ALA A 16 14.64 -35.86 4.62
CA ALA A 16 13.55 -36.05 3.66
C ALA A 16 12.26 -36.59 4.32
N LEU A 17 12.38 -37.50 5.29
CA LEU A 17 11.23 -38.01 6.05
C LEU A 17 10.58 -36.90 6.89
N VAL A 18 11.37 -36.10 7.61
CA VAL A 18 10.87 -34.97 8.40
C VAL A 18 10.17 -33.94 7.51
N ALA A 19 10.76 -33.58 6.38
CA ALA A 19 10.14 -32.69 5.40
C ALA A 19 8.78 -33.22 4.91
N ALA A 20 8.68 -34.51 4.57
CA ALA A 20 7.43 -35.13 4.17
C ALA A 20 6.37 -35.20 5.30
N THR A 21 6.78 -35.36 6.56
CA THR A 21 5.83 -35.30 7.69
C THR A 21 5.32 -33.88 7.97
N LEU A 22 6.17 -32.86 7.82
CA LEU A 22 5.77 -31.45 7.97
C LEU A 22 4.87 -30.99 6.81
N ASP A 23 5.12 -31.50 5.60
CA ASP A 23 4.27 -31.33 4.41
C ASP A 23 2.86 -31.92 4.62
N HIS A 24 2.78 -33.15 5.15
CA HIS A 24 1.51 -33.85 5.36
C HIS A 24 0.64 -33.30 6.50
N VAL A 25 1.27 -32.71 7.54
CA VAL A 25 0.57 -32.12 8.70
C VAL A 25 0.21 -30.63 8.45
N GLY A 26 0.41 -30.11 7.23
CA GLY A 26 0.08 -28.74 6.86
C GLY A 26 0.98 -27.66 7.45
N ALA A 27 2.02 -28.04 8.22
CA ALA A 27 2.96 -27.12 8.86
C ALA A 27 3.80 -26.29 7.87
N LEU A 28 3.73 -26.61 6.57
CA LEU A 28 4.37 -25.88 5.48
C LEU A 28 3.38 -25.14 4.56
N ASP A 29 2.07 -25.15 4.85
CA ASP A 29 1.05 -24.66 3.91
C ASP A 29 1.13 -23.15 3.67
N GLY A 30 1.54 -22.36 4.68
CA GLY A 30 1.85 -20.95 4.49
C GLY A 30 3.00 -20.70 3.51
N ALA A 31 3.97 -21.62 3.41
CA ALA A 31 5.05 -21.56 2.43
C ALA A 31 4.58 -22.01 1.04
N LYS A 32 3.76 -23.08 0.95
CA LYS A 32 3.14 -23.54 -0.31
C LYS A 32 2.27 -22.43 -0.92
N ASN A 33 1.43 -21.79 -0.11
CA ASN A 33 0.57 -20.71 -0.54
C ASN A 33 1.42 -19.50 -0.99
N ALA A 34 2.46 -19.10 -0.25
CA ALA A 34 3.36 -18.04 -0.68
C ALA A 34 4.10 -18.36 -2.00
N GLU A 35 4.45 -19.62 -2.24
CA GLU A 35 5.04 -20.11 -3.49
C GLU A 35 4.04 -20.02 -4.66
N SER A 36 2.80 -20.46 -4.44
CA SER A 36 1.69 -20.37 -5.41
C SER A 36 1.31 -18.92 -5.76
N GLU A 37 1.12 -18.06 -4.75
CA GLU A 37 0.84 -16.63 -4.95
C GLU A 37 1.95 -15.92 -5.75
N HIS A 38 3.22 -16.28 -5.50
CA HIS A 38 4.37 -15.74 -6.24
C HIS A 38 4.35 -16.14 -7.72
N ARG A 39 3.87 -17.35 -8.04
CA ARG A 39 3.73 -17.87 -9.40
C ARG A 39 2.54 -17.24 -10.13
N MET A 40 1.36 -17.18 -9.51
CA MET A 40 0.20 -16.47 -10.09
C MET A 40 0.55 -15.01 -10.42
N ALA A 41 1.17 -14.28 -9.47
CA ALA A 41 1.61 -12.90 -9.65
C ALA A 41 2.76 -12.71 -10.68
N SER A 42 3.28 -13.79 -11.28
CA SER A 42 4.30 -13.74 -12.33
C SER A 42 3.89 -14.40 -13.65
N VAL A 43 2.72 -15.04 -13.71
CA VAL A 43 2.15 -15.64 -14.93
C VAL A 43 0.75 -15.07 -15.13
N GLN A 44 0.71 -13.87 -15.70
CA GLN A 44 -0.54 -13.17 -15.96
C GLN A 44 -1.24 -13.73 -17.21
N HIS A 45 -2.57 -13.75 -17.14
CA HIS A 45 -3.46 -14.15 -18.23
C HIS A 45 -4.50 -13.04 -18.43
N ASP A 46 -4.85 -12.71 -19.67
CA ASP A 46 -6.02 -11.88 -19.95
C ASP A 46 -7.28 -12.77 -20.02
N ALA A 47 -8.43 -12.23 -19.63
CA ALA A 47 -9.73 -12.89 -19.72
C ALA A 47 -10.14 -13.12 -21.19
N SER A 48 -10.95 -14.15 -21.45
CA SER A 48 -11.43 -14.53 -22.78
C SER A 48 -12.21 -13.43 -23.51
N GLY A 49 -12.83 -12.51 -22.75
CA GLY A 49 -13.78 -11.54 -23.26
C GLY A 49 -15.14 -12.14 -23.65
N GLY A 50 -15.40 -13.39 -23.28
CA GLY A 50 -16.70 -14.05 -23.39
C GLY A 50 -17.68 -13.67 -22.26
N ILE A 51 -17.15 -13.22 -21.11
CA ILE A 51 -17.94 -12.75 -19.96
C ILE A 51 -17.83 -11.21 -19.84
N VAL A 52 -18.96 -10.56 -19.57
CA VAL A 52 -19.06 -9.10 -19.33
C VAL A 52 -19.55 -8.83 -17.92
N PHE A 53 -18.95 -7.86 -17.24
CA PHE A 53 -19.41 -7.38 -15.94
C PHE A 53 -20.28 -6.13 -16.10
N LEU A 54 -21.57 -6.23 -15.81
CA LEU A 54 -22.45 -5.07 -15.62
C LEU A 54 -22.43 -4.68 -14.14
N ALA A 55 -21.58 -3.72 -13.81
CA ALA A 55 -21.28 -3.33 -12.44
C ALA A 55 -22.37 -2.41 -11.86
N ILE A 56 -22.91 -2.80 -10.71
CA ILE A 56 -23.60 -1.90 -9.79
C ILE A 56 -22.50 -1.09 -9.08
N ASP A 57 -22.06 -0.04 -9.76
CA ASP A 57 -20.96 0.84 -9.37
C ASP A 57 -21.46 2.19 -8.85
N LYS A 58 -20.55 3.00 -8.27
CA LYS A 58 -20.90 4.31 -7.72
C LYS A 58 -21.59 5.22 -8.75
N LYS A 59 -21.12 5.22 -10.00
CA LYS A 59 -21.76 5.94 -11.13
C LYS A 59 -23.22 5.53 -11.34
N SER A 60 -23.54 4.25 -11.17
CA SER A 60 -24.93 3.77 -11.27
C SER A 60 -25.75 4.18 -10.05
N LEU A 61 -25.21 4.08 -8.83
CA LEU A 61 -25.88 4.52 -7.60
C LEU A 61 -26.15 6.03 -7.59
N ASP A 62 -25.15 6.84 -7.98
CA ASP A 62 -25.23 8.31 -8.07
C ASP A 62 -26.33 8.79 -9.06
N ALA A 63 -26.69 7.97 -10.05
CA ALA A 63 -27.58 8.34 -11.16
C ALA A 63 -28.95 7.65 -11.15
N ILE A 64 -29.04 6.43 -10.62
CA ILE A 64 -30.30 5.68 -10.46
C ILE A 64 -30.92 5.93 -9.09
N GLY A 65 -30.10 6.18 -8.08
CA GLY A 65 -30.51 6.33 -6.69
C GLY A 65 -30.21 5.10 -5.83
N VAL A 66 -30.78 5.14 -4.62
CA VAL A 66 -30.43 4.32 -3.47
C VAL A 66 -30.75 2.83 -3.67
N TRP A 67 -29.89 1.96 -3.12
CA TRP A 67 -30.02 0.51 -3.14
C TRP A 67 -30.69 0.01 -1.84
N PRO A 68 -31.56 -1.03 -1.86
CA PRO A 68 -31.90 -1.91 -2.98
C PRO A 68 -32.85 -1.29 -4.01
N TRP A 69 -32.59 -1.57 -5.30
CA TRP A 69 -33.43 -1.09 -6.40
C TRP A 69 -34.76 -1.86 -6.54
N PRO A 70 -35.82 -1.24 -7.09
CA PRO A 70 -37.11 -1.89 -7.29
C PRO A 70 -37.04 -3.00 -8.36
N ARG A 71 -37.91 -4.01 -8.24
CA ARG A 71 -37.88 -5.19 -9.11
C ARG A 71 -38.13 -4.87 -10.58
N GLU A 72 -38.87 -3.80 -10.90
CA GLU A 72 -39.03 -3.34 -12.29
C GLU A 72 -37.72 -2.86 -12.92
N LEU A 73 -36.76 -2.34 -12.13
CA LEU A 73 -35.47 -1.95 -12.66
C LEU A 73 -34.61 -3.18 -12.97
N HIS A 74 -34.64 -4.20 -12.11
CA HIS A 74 -34.02 -5.49 -12.44
C HIS A 74 -34.67 -6.15 -13.66
N ALA A 75 -36.00 -6.05 -13.81
CA ALA A 75 -36.71 -6.50 -15.00
C ALA A 75 -36.28 -5.71 -16.25
N GLN A 76 -36.11 -4.38 -16.17
CA GLN A 76 -35.59 -3.55 -17.25
C GLN A 76 -34.15 -3.94 -17.63
N VAL A 77 -33.27 -4.18 -16.65
CA VAL A 77 -31.89 -4.65 -16.91
C VAL A 77 -31.89 -6.01 -17.61
N VAL A 78 -32.69 -6.97 -17.14
CA VAL A 78 -32.83 -8.29 -17.78
C VAL A 78 -33.38 -8.17 -19.21
N THR A 79 -34.39 -7.32 -19.43
CA THR A 79 -34.95 -7.09 -20.77
C THR A 79 -33.93 -6.40 -21.69
N ALA A 80 -33.26 -5.34 -21.24
CA ALA A 80 -32.28 -4.61 -22.05
C ALA A 80 -31.05 -5.46 -22.42
N LEU A 81 -30.54 -6.30 -21.50
CA LEU A 81 -29.46 -7.23 -21.81
C LEU A 81 -29.87 -8.28 -22.86
N ALA A 82 -31.11 -8.78 -22.80
CA ALA A 82 -31.64 -9.72 -23.78
C ALA A 82 -31.90 -9.06 -25.14
N ASP A 83 -32.44 -7.84 -25.17
CA ASP A 83 -32.64 -7.05 -26.40
C ASP A 83 -31.30 -6.69 -27.09
N LEU A 84 -30.22 -6.54 -26.31
CA LEU A 84 -28.84 -6.42 -26.82
C LEU A 84 -28.16 -7.77 -27.13
N GLY A 85 -28.84 -8.90 -26.91
CA GLY A 85 -28.37 -10.23 -27.32
C GLY A 85 -27.37 -10.93 -26.39
N ALA A 86 -27.44 -10.69 -25.08
CA ALA A 86 -26.71 -11.50 -24.09
C ALA A 86 -27.09 -12.99 -24.20
N THR A 87 -26.12 -13.90 -24.04
CA THR A 87 -26.35 -15.36 -24.13
C THR A 87 -26.85 -15.97 -22.83
N GLU A 88 -26.41 -15.42 -21.71
CA GLU A 88 -26.74 -15.82 -20.35
C GLU A 88 -26.67 -14.58 -19.45
N ILE A 89 -27.48 -14.53 -18.39
CA ILE A 89 -27.47 -13.42 -17.43
C ILE A 89 -27.39 -13.98 -16.01
N LEU A 90 -26.25 -13.86 -15.34
CA LEU A 90 -26.17 -14.06 -13.89
C LEU A 90 -26.60 -12.75 -13.21
N LEU A 91 -27.75 -12.77 -12.55
CA LEU A 91 -28.26 -11.66 -11.77
C LEU A 91 -27.88 -11.89 -10.30
N ASP A 92 -26.66 -11.49 -9.92
CA ASP A 92 -26.06 -11.73 -8.61
C ASP A 92 -26.60 -10.74 -7.57
N ILE A 93 -27.86 -10.98 -7.18
CA ILE A 93 -28.70 -10.15 -6.32
C ILE A 93 -29.55 -11.08 -5.45
N ASP A 94 -29.69 -10.77 -4.16
CA ASP A 94 -30.56 -11.54 -3.27
C ASP A 94 -32.06 -11.31 -3.59
N LEU A 95 -32.70 -12.36 -4.10
CA LEU A 95 -34.13 -12.43 -4.41
C LEU A 95 -34.88 -13.43 -3.49
N SER A 96 -34.36 -13.71 -2.30
CA SER A 96 -34.98 -14.59 -1.29
C SER A 96 -36.15 -13.94 -0.54
N THR A 97 -36.18 -12.60 -0.47
CA THR A 97 -37.26 -11.81 0.13
C THR A 97 -38.27 -11.32 -0.91
N ALA A 98 -39.52 -11.18 -0.49
CA ALA A 98 -40.58 -10.58 -1.32
C ALA A 98 -40.45 -9.06 -1.36
N SER A 99 -40.79 -8.47 -2.51
CA SER A 99 -41.05 -7.04 -2.66
C SER A 99 -42.56 -6.82 -2.55
N ASP A 100 -43.13 -5.85 -3.28
CA ASP A 100 -44.57 -5.87 -3.54
C ASP A 100 -44.92 -6.86 -4.67
N SER A 101 -46.17 -7.31 -4.66
CA SER A 101 -46.65 -8.35 -5.58
C SER A 101 -46.78 -7.90 -7.02
N ARG A 102 -46.79 -6.59 -7.34
CA ARG A 102 -46.82 -6.11 -8.72
C ARG A 102 -45.40 -6.14 -9.29
N SER A 103 -44.43 -5.64 -8.55
CA SER A 103 -43.04 -5.56 -8.99
C SER A 103 -42.37 -6.94 -9.05
N ASP A 104 -42.64 -7.82 -8.08
CA ASP A 104 -42.25 -9.24 -8.16
C ASP A 104 -42.92 -9.93 -9.37
N THR A 105 -44.18 -9.59 -9.71
CA THR A 105 -44.84 -10.10 -10.93
C THR A 105 -44.18 -9.58 -12.21
N ILE A 106 -43.78 -8.30 -12.28
CA ILE A 106 -43.10 -7.72 -13.44
C ILE A 106 -41.73 -8.40 -13.67
N LEU A 107 -41.01 -8.75 -12.61
CA LEU A 107 -39.78 -9.52 -12.71
C LEU A 107 -40.03 -10.97 -13.14
N VAL A 108 -41.05 -11.66 -12.62
CA VAL A 108 -41.47 -12.99 -13.13
C VAL A 108 -41.78 -12.92 -14.63
N ASP A 109 -42.52 -11.91 -15.06
CA ASP A 109 -42.87 -11.67 -16.47
C ASP A 109 -41.63 -11.50 -17.36
N ALA A 110 -40.59 -10.84 -16.85
CA ALA A 110 -39.31 -10.67 -17.56
C ALA A 110 -38.50 -11.98 -17.60
N LEU A 111 -38.35 -12.67 -16.47
CA LEU A 111 -37.66 -13.96 -16.38
C LEU A 111 -38.32 -15.01 -17.30
N GLN A 112 -39.65 -15.08 -17.29
CA GLN A 112 -40.43 -16.01 -18.12
C GLN A 112 -40.26 -15.71 -19.63
N LYS A 113 -40.16 -14.43 -20.03
CA LYS A 113 -39.88 -14.05 -21.44
C LYS A 113 -38.50 -14.50 -21.90
N GLN A 114 -37.50 -14.52 -21.00
CA GLN A 114 -36.14 -14.98 -21.31
C GLN A 114 -35.92 -16.49 -21.10
N GLY A 115 -36.94 -17.25 -20.68
CA GLY A 115 -36.98 -18.71 -20.86
C GLY A 115 -35.86 -19.53 -20.20
N GLY A 116 -35.32 -19.08 -19.06
CA GLY A 116 -34.25 -19.78 -18.33
C GLY A 116 -32.81 -19.34 -18.67
N VAL A 117 -32.64 -18.30 -19.52
CA VAL A 117 -31.35 -17.63 -19.79
C VAL A 117 -30.78 -16.91 -18.55
N VAL A 118 -31.61 -16.68 -17.53
CA VAL A 118 -31.22 -15.98 -16.30
C VAL A 118 -30.89 -16.97 -15.18
N MET A 119 -29.74 -16.76 -14.54
CA MET A 119 -29.24 -17.49 -13.37
C MET A 119 -29.40 -16.61 -12.13
N LEU A 120 -29.84 -17.21 -11.02
CA LEU A 120 -29.97 -16.55 -9.71
C LEU A 120 -29.09 -17.23 -8.66
N PRO A 121 -28.47 -16.46 -7.74
CA PRO A 121 -27.61 -17.00 -6.71
C PRO A 121 -28.38 -17.75 -5.62
N ALA A 122 -27.76 -18.80 -5.09
CA ALA A 122 -28.15 -19.49 -3.88
C ALA A 122 -26.99 -19.48 -2.87
N PHE A 123 -27.27 -19.07 -1.64
CA PHE A 123 -26.27 -18.88 -0.59
C PHE A 123 -26.50 -19.83 0.60
N LYS A 124 -25.41 -20.26 1.25
CA LYS A 124 -25.44 -20.89 2.57
C LYS A 124 -24.75 -19.97 3.57
N GLN A 125 -25.50 -19.47 4.54
CA GLN A 125 -24.93 -18.80 5.69
C GLN A 125 -24.62 -19.85 6.75
N ALA A 126 -23.32 -20.01 7.04
CA ALA A 126 -22.89 -20.75 8.23
C ALA A 126 -23.38 -19.97 9.47
N GLY A 127 -24.15 -20.63 10.33
CA GLY A 127 -24.52 -20.05 11.62
C GLY A 127 -23.27 -19.71 12.45
N GLY A 128 -23.40 -18.72 13.34
CA GLY A 128 -22.27 -18.17 14.08
C GLY A 128 -21.44 -19.20 14.86
N VAL A 129 -20.19 -18.86 15.14
CA VAL A 129 -19.05 -19.74 15.54
C VAL A 129 -19.25 -20.53 16.88
N HIS A 130 -20.45 -20.52 17.47
CA HIS A 130 -20.79 -21.22 18.71
C HIS A 130 -22.05 -22.10 18.62
N ALA A 131 -22.10 -23.00 17.63
CA ALA A 131 -22.68 -24.33 17.82
C ALA A 131 -22.05 -25.35 16.84
N GLU A 132 -21.67 -26.53 17.33
CA GLU A 132 -21.26 -27.66 16.47
C GLU A 132 -22.46 -28.30 15.72
N GLU A 133 -23.69 -27.84 16.02
CA GLU A 133 -24.95 -28.17 15.33
C GLU A 133 -25.71 -26.90 14.90
N ALA A 134 -25.01 -25.85 14.47
CA ALA A 134 -25.64 -24.68 13.84
C ALA A 134 -26.30 -25.09 12.52
N ALA A 135 -27.64 -24.99 12.43
CA ALA A 135 -28.36 -25.32 11.20
C ALA A 135 -27.95 -24.38 10.05
N GLU A 136 -27.57 -24.94 8.90
CA GLU A 136 -27.17 -24.18 7.70
C GLU A 136 -28.36 -23.42 7.10
N THR A 137 -28.54 -22.15 7.51
CA THR A 137 -29.51 -21.25 6.90
C THR A 137 -29.19 -21.05 5.43
N THR A 138 -30.06 -21.60 4.58
CA THR A 138 -29.90 -21.65 3.12
C THR A 138 -30.83 -20.62 2.49
N ASN A 139 -30.26 -19.55 1.93
CA ASN A 139 -31.02 -18.52 1.23
C ASN A 139 -31.21 -18.95 -0.24
N LEU A 140 -32.46 -19.22 -0.59
CA LEU A 140 -32.90 -19.50 -1.96
C LEU A 140 -33.77 -18.34 -2.46
N PRO A 141 -33.67 -17.96 -3.74
CA PRO A 141 -34.63 -17.07 -4.37
C PRO A 141 -36.07 -17.56 -4.21
N LEU A 142 -37.05 -16.65 -4.21
CA LEU A 142 -38.46 -17.00 -4.12
C LEU A 142 -38.86 -18.00 -5.22
N ALA A 143 -39.74 -18.94 -4.86
CA ALA A 143 -40.15 -20.04 -5.74
C ALA A 143 -40.72 -19.56 -7.10
N MET A 144 -41.38 -18.39 -7.12
CA MET A 144 -41.89 -17.77 -8.35
C MET A 144 -40.79 -17.34 -9.31
N PHE A 145 -39.62 -16.90 -8.83
CA PHE A 145 -38.46 -16.62 -9.67
C PHE A 145 -37.77 -17.93 -10.10
N ARG A 146 -37.53 -18.84 -9.14
CA ARG A 146 -36.88 -20.15 -9.39
C ARG A 146 -37.60 -21.03 -10.41
N THR A 147 -38.88 -20.81 -10.65
CA THR A 147 -39.64 -21.52 -11.69
C THR A 147 -39.27 -21.09 -13.12
N HIS A 148 -38.57 -19.95 -13.27
CA HIS A 148 -38.23 -19.33 -14.56
C HIS A 148 -36.73 -18.98 -14.71
N SER A 149 -35.89 -19.39 -13.77
CA SER A 149 -34.45 -19.11 -13.72
C SER A 149 -33.66 -20.33 -13.27
N TRP A 150 -32.38 -20.41 -13.60
CA TRP A 150 -31.48 -21.45 -13.07
C TRP A 150 -30.91 -21.04 -11.71
N LEU A 151 -30.63 -22.01 -10.84
CA LEU A 151 -29.91 -21.77 -9.57
C LEU A 151 -28.42 -21.99 -9.74
N VAL A 152 -27.62 -21.12 -9.12
CA VAL A 152 -26.16 -21.29 -9.03
C VAL A 152 -25.63 -21.02 -7.63
N SER A 153 -24.67 -21.83 -7.18
CA SER A 153 -23.98 -21.62 -5.90
C SER A 153 -22.87 -20.58 -6.05
N VAL A 154 -22.92 -19.56 -5.20
CA VAL A 154 -21.95 -18.45 -5.12
C VAL A 154 -21.14 -18.48 -3.82
N ASN A 155 -21.29 -19.53 -3.01
CA ASN A 155 -20.60 -19.68 -1.75
C ASN A 155 -19.09 -19.87 -1.93
N VAL A 156 -18.30 -19.11 -1.16
CA VAL A 156 -16.84 -19.26 -1.07
C VAL A 156 -16.39 -19.29 0.39
N THR A 157 -15.38 -20.10 0.68
CA THR A 157 -14.83 -20.25 2.03
C THR A 157 -13.40 -19.70 2.07
N PRO A 158 -13.07 -18.75 2.96
CA PRO A 158 -11.69 -18.33 3.15
C PRO A 158 -10.86 -19.44 3.79
N ASP A 159 -9.57 -19.49 3.46
CA ASP A 159 -8.58 -20.28 4.19
C ASP A 159 -8.35 -19.66 5.60
N ALA A 160 -7.60 -20.37 6.45
CA ALA A 160 -7.33 -19.97 7.84
C ALA A 160 -6.56 -18.63 8.01
N ASP A 161 -6.09 -18.01 6.92
CA ASP A 161 -5.51 -16.66 6.90
C ASP A 161 -6.47 -15.57 6.38
N GLY A 162 -7.77 -15.89 6.25
CA GLY A 162 -8.83 -14.96 5.84
C GLY A 162 -8.93 -14.71 4.33
N ARG A 163 -8.19 -15.45 3.51
CA ARG A 163 -8.15 -15.28 2.04
C ARG A 163 -8.90 -16.38 1.31
N VAL A 164 -9.69 -16.02 0.30
CA VAL A 164 -10.30 -17.00 -0.61
C VAL A 164 -9.28 -17.40 -1.67
N ARG A 165 -8.91 -18.69 -1.70
CA ARG A 165 -8.06 -19.29 -2.75
C ARG A 165 -8.76 -20.34 -3.59
N ARG A 166 -9.77 -20.99 -3.01
CA ARG A 166 -10.48 -22.13 -3.58
C ARG A 166 -11.93 -21.78 -3.84
N TYR A 167 -12.44 -22.26 -4.97
CA TYR A 167 -13.81 -22.07 -5.41
C TYR A 167 -14.45 -23.44 -5.67
N PRO A 168 -15.68 -23.69 -5.19
CA PRO A 168 -16.31 -25.00 -5.35
C PRO A 168 -16.85 -25.22 -6.78
N PHE A 169 -16.91 -26.47 -7.25
CA PHE A 169 -17.59 -26.81 -8.52
C PHE A 169 -19.13 -26.79 -8.39
N GLY A 170 -19.65 -26.91 -7.17
CA GLY A 170 -21.07 -26.85 -6.83
C GLY A 170 -21.23 -26.93 -5.32
N GLN A 171 -22.45 -27.12 -4.83
CA GLN A 171 -22.69 -27.48 -3.43
C GLN A 171 -24.04 -28.16 -3.30
N LEU A 172 -24.16 -29.11 -2.36
CA LEU A 172 -25.45 -29.65 -1.96
C LEU A 172 -26.24 -28.58 -1.19
N ILE A 173 -27.31 -28.07 -1.78
CA ILE A 173 -28.15 -26.97 -1.28
C ILE A 173 -29.60 -27.48 -1.24
N ALA A 174 -30.20 -27.53 -0.05
CA ALA A 174 -31.54 -28.11 0.16
C ALA A 174 -31.71 -29.53 -0.44
N ASP A 175 -30.70 -30.38 -0.24
CA ASP A 175 -30.57 -31.76 -0.77
C ASP A 175 -30.49 -31.87 -2.32
N GLU A 176 -30.36 -30.76 -3.04
CA GLU A 176 -30.10 -30.72 -4.49
C GLU A 176 -28.63 -30.34 -4.78
N ASP A 177 -27.98 -31.00 -5.74
CA ASP A 177 -26.62 -30.66 -6.20
C ASP A 177 -26.67 -29.41 -7.10
N VAL A 178 -26.49 -28.23 -6.52
CA VAL A 178 -26.51 -26.95 -7.24
C VAL A 178 -25.11 -26.63 -7.80
N PRO A 179 -24.93 -26.47 -9.13
CA PRO A 179 -23.64 -26.13 -9.72
C PRO A 179 -23.22 -24.72 -9.32
N SER A 180 -21.91 -24.45 -9.26
CA SER A 180 -21.43 -23.12 -8.89
C SER A 180 -21.51 -22.13 -10.05
N ALA A 181 -21.63 -20.83 -9.73
CA ALA A 181 -21.69 -19.76 -10.75
C ALA A 181 -20.51 -19.84 -11.74
N ALA A 182 -19.30 -20.12 -11.24
CA ALA A 182 -18.11 -20.31 -12.05
C ALA A 182 -18.22 -21.54 -12.99
N SER A 183 -18.74 -22.66 -12.51
CA SER A 183 -18.93 -23.86 -13.33
C SER A 183 -20.02 -23.68 -14.39
N THR A 184 -21.11 -22.99 -14.07
CA THR A 184 -22.18 -22.72 -15.05
C THR A 184 -21.71 -21.73 -16.13
N LEU A 185 -21.14 -20.58 -15.74
CA LEU A 185 -20.63 -19.56 -16.67
C LEU A 185 -19.47 -20.04 -17.56
N SER A 186 -18.72 -21.05 -17.14
CA SER A 186 -17.64 -21.66 -17.95
C SER A 186 -18.08 -22.89 -18.74
N GLY A 187 -19.25 -23.46 -18.43
CA GLY A 187 -19.67 -24.78 -18.91
C GLY A 187 -18.83 -25.96 -18.38
N VAL A 188 -17.94 -25.73 -17.40
CA VAL A 188 -17.02 -26.75 -16.86
C VAL A 188 -17.47 -27.20 -15.48
N PHE A 189 -18.10 -28.37 -15.44
CA PHE A 189 -18.64 -28.97 -14.22
C PHE A 189 -17.69 -30.01 -13.60
N GLY A 190 -17.62 -30.02 -12.27
CA GLY A 190 -16.90 -31.02 -11.47
C GLY A 190 -17.81 -31.67 -10.45
N THR A 191 -17.23 -32.40 -9.48
CA THR A 191 -18.01 -32.99 -8.37
C THR A 191 -18.44 -31.88 -7.41
N PRO A 192 -19.73 -31.76 -7.02
CA PRO A 192 -20.20 -30.68 -6.14
C PRO A 192 -19.54 -30.62 -4.75
N SER A 193 -18.89 -31.70 -4.29
CA SER A 193 -18.14 -31.73 -3.05
C SER A 193 -16.64 -31.38 -3.19
N THR A 194 -16.16 -31.03 -4.39
CA THR A 194 -14.77 -30.64 -4.63
C THR A 194 -14.62 -29.17 -5.04
N SER A 195 -13.43 -28.63 -4.81
CA SER A 195 -13.04 -27.26 -5.16
C SER A 195 -11.79 -27.24 -6.02
N PHE A 196 -11.68 -26.24 -6.89
CA PHE A 196 -10.46 -25.91 -7.62
C PHE A 196 -9.81 -24.66 -7.01
N GLU A 197 -8.51 -24.44 -7.24
CA GLU A 197 -7.87 -23.16 -6.93
C GLU A 197 -8.17 -22.16 -8.07
N VAL A 198 -8.48 -20.91 -7.70
CA VAL A 198 -8.72 -19.83 -8.67
C VAL A 198 -7.38 -19.26 -9.13
N ASN A 199 -7.19 -19.07 -10.43
CA ASN A 199 -5.95 -18.52 -10.95
C ASN A 199 -5.99 -16.99 -10.93
N PHE A 200 -5.60 -16.40 -9.80
CA PHE A 200 -5.43 -14.95 -9.64
C PHE A 200 -4.21 -14.36 -10.41
N GLY A 201 -3.67 -15.11 -11.39
CA GLY A 201 -2.93 -14.53 -12.51
C GLY A 201 -3.84 -13.91 -13.58
N LEU A 202 -5.14 -14.23 -13.58
CA LEU A 202 -6.12 -13.60 -14.48
C LEU A 202 -6.32 -12.11 -14.15
N ARG A 203 -6.13 -11.26 -15.15
CA ARG A 203 -6.17 -9.81 -15.00
C ARG A 203 -7.59 -9.28 -14.89
N GLN A 204 -7.98 -8.85 -13.68
CA GLN A 204 -9.27 -8.16 -13.45
C GLN A 204 -9.50 -6.94 -14.36
N ASP A 205 -8.45 -6.27 -14.84
CA ASP A 205 -8.54 -5.11 -15.75
C ASP A 205 -8.73 -5.49 -17.23
N SER A 206 -8.62 -6.78 -17.58
CA SER A 206 -8.97 -7.31 -18.90
C SER A 206 -10.46 -7.70 -19.02
N VAL A 207 -11.18 -7.82 -17.90
CA VAL A 207 -12.63 -8.10 -17.89
C VAL A 207 -13.38 -6.87 -18.39
N SER A 208 -14.21 -7.05 -19.43
CA SER A 208 -15.04 -5.97 -19.97
C SER A 208 -16.11 -5.56 -18.95
N ARG A 209 -16.03 -4.32 -18.45
CA ARG A 209 -16.90 -3.79 -17.39
C ARG A 209 -17.63 -2.52 -17.82
N TYR A 210 -18.94 -2.47 -17.60
CA TYR A 210 -19.82 -1.31 -17.87
C TYR A 210 -20.72 -1.03 -16.65
N SER A 211 -21.16 0.22 -16.48
CA SER A 211 -22.08 0.62 -15.39
C SER A 211 -23.53 0.23 -15.74
N VAL A 212 -24.35 -0.19 -14.77
CA VAL A 212 -25.79 -0.47 -15.01
C VAL A 212 -26.52 0.73 -15.64
N VAL A 213 -26.20 1.96 -15.20
CA VAL A 213 -26.82 3.17 -15.79
C VAL A 213 -26.47 3.37 -17.27
N ASP A 214 -25.31 2.89 -17.75
CA ASP A 214 -24.97 2.96 -19.17
C ASP A 214 -25.81 2.00 -20.03
N LEU A 215 -26.29 0.89 -19.46
CA LEU A 215 -27.25 0.02 -20.13
C LEU A 215 -28.61 0.72 -20.25
N LEU A 216 -29.13 1.26 -19.13
CA LEU A 216 -30.47 1.85 -19.07
C LEU A 216 -30.58 3.15 -19.90
N GLU A 217 -29.51 3.93 -19.99
CA GLU A 217 -29.42 5.09 -20.90
C GLU A 217 -29.11 4.72 -22.37
N GLY A 218 -28.91 3.44 -22.70
CA GLY A 218 -28.55 3.00 -24.06
C GLY A 218 -27.16 3.46 -24.52
N ARG A 219 -26.25 3.76 -23.59
CA ARG A 219 -24.87 4.19 -23.88
C ARG A 219 -23.91 3.03 -24.18
N ILE A 220 -24.29 1.78 -23.89
CA ILE A 220 -23.51 0.58 -24.24
C ILE A 220 -23.81 0.17 -25.70
N PRO A 221 -22.80 0.12 -26.59
CA PRO A 221 -23.00 -0.37 -27.97
C PRO A 221 -23.38 -1.87 -28.00
N PRO A 222 -24.32 -2.32 -28.85
CA PRO A 222 -24.80 -3.70 -28.85
C PRO A 222 -23.69 -4.75 -29.05
N GLU A 223 -22.66 -4.46 -29.84
CA GLU A 223 -21.55 -5.38 -30.09
C GLU A 223 -20.66 -5.66 -28.86
N LYS A 224 -20.90 -4.95 -27.75
CA LYS A 224 -20.27 -5.21 -26.44
C LYS A 224 -21.01 -6.25 -25.60
N ILE A 225 -22.32 -6.44 -25.82
CA ILE A 225 -23.16 -7.39 -25.07
C ILE A 225 -23.53 -8.61 -25.92
N ALA A 226 -23.82 -8.41 -27.22
CA ALA A 226 -24.24 -9.46 -28.13
C ALA A 226 -23.28 -10.66 -28.15
N GLY A 227 -23.80 -11.86 -27.89
CA GLY A 227 -23.05 -13.11 -27.93
C GLY A 227 -22.17 -13.37 -26.70
N ARG A 228 -22.41 -12.70 -25.57
CA ARG A 228 -21.64 -12.86 -24.31
C ARG A 228 -22.53 -13.16 -23.12
N SER A 229 -21.99 -13.89 -22.15
CA SER A 229 -22.62 -14.09 -20.85
C SER A 229 -22.35 -12.88 -19.96
N VAL A 230 -23.38 -12.39 -19.27
CA VAL A 230 -23.30 -11.14 -18.50
C VAL A 230 -23.52 -11.42 -17.02
N VAL A 231 -22.59 -10.97 -16.18
CA VAL A 231 -22.75 -10.95 -14.73
C VAL A 231 -23.18 -9.55 -14.30
N VAL A 232 -24.33 -9.44 -13.64
CA VAL A 232 -24.87 -8.21 -13.07
C VAL A 232 -24.73 -8.31 -11.55
N GLY A 233 -24.02 -7.38 -10.90
CA GLY A 233 -23.81 -7.48 -9.46
C GLY A 233 -22.98 -6.34 -8.84
N ALA A 234 -22.78 -6.44 -7.52
CA ALA A 234 -22.12 -5.43 -6.70
C ALA A 234 -20.67 -5.10 -7.13
N HIS A 235 -20.35 -3.81 -7.16
CA HIS A 235 -18.98 -3.33 -7.35
C HIS A 235 -18.64 -2.04 -6.58
N ALA A 236 -19.65 -1.23 -6.27
CA ALA A 236 -19.50 -0.06 -5.40
C ALA A 236 -18.90 -0.44 -4.03
N ILE A 237 -18.20 0.50 -3.39
CA ILE A 237 -17.59 0.30 -2.06
C ILE A 237 -18.68 0.09 -1.01
N GLU A 238 -19.77 0.81 -1.21
CA GLU A 238 -20.95 0.98 -0.40
C GLU A 238 -21.82 -0.30 -0.28
N LEU A 239 -21.60 -1.31 -1.13
CA LEU A 239 -22.42 -2.53 -1.21
C LEU A 239 -21.88 -3.73 -0.41
N GLY A 240 -20.73 -3.59 0.26
CA GLY A 240 -20.22 -4.56 1.25
C GLY A 240 -19.66 -5.90 0.71
N ASP A 241 -20.20 -6.44 -0.38
CA ASP A 241 -19.78 -7.72 -0.98
C ASP A 241 -18.31 -7.68 -1.46
N ARG A 242 -17.42 -8.28 -0.65
CA ARG A 242 -15.96 -8.18 -0.80
C ARG A 242 -15.23 -9.38 -0.21
N PHE A 243 -14.27 -9.90 -0.97
CA PHE A 243 -13.39 -11.00 -0.55
C PHE A 243 -11.92 -10.60 -0.65
N SER A 244 -11.12 -10.94 0.36
CA SER A 244 -9.66 -10.84 0.24
C SER A 244 -9.12 -12.05 -0.52
N VAL A 245 -8.26 -11.79 -1.50
CA VAL A 245 -7.73 -12.80 -2.43
C VAL A 245 -6.23 -12.63 -2.64
N PRO A 246 -5.51 -13.71 -3.02
CA PRO A 246 -4.21 -13.61 -3.66
C PRO A 246 -4.12 -12.56 -4.76
N VAL A 247 -2.90 -12.06 -4.99
CA VAL A 247 -2.51 -11.16 -6.10
C VAL A 247 -3.23 -9.80 -6.14
N HIS A 248 -4.55 -9.77 -6.34
CA HIS A 248 -5.34 -8.53 -6.46
C HIS A 248 -5.74 -7.90 -5.11
N GLY A 249 -5.64 -8.65 -4.00
CA GLY A 249 -5.83 -8.15 -2.65
C GLY A 249 -7.28 -8.15 -2.17
N ILE A 250 -8.17 -7.42 -2.84
CA ILE A 250 -9.63 -7.38 -2.58
C ILE A 250 -10.39 -7.33 -3.90
N LEU A 251 -11.43 -8.16 -4.05
CA LEU A 251 -12.39 -8.16 -5.16
C LEU A 251 -13.83 -8.13 -4.62
N SER A 252 -14.82 -7.75 -5.43
CA SER A 252 -16.24 -8.08 -5.15
C SER A 252 -16.59 -9.50 -5.61
N GLY A 253 -17.66 -10.07 -5.06
CA GLY A 253 -18.20 -11.40 -5.38
C GLY A 253 -18.35 -11.63 -6.88
N PRO A 254 -19.09 -10.78 -7.63
CA PRO A 254 -19.20 -10.86 -9.09
C PRO A 254 -17.85 -10.98 -9.82
N MET A 255 -16.85 -10.20 -9.42
CA MET A 255 -15.52 -10.28 -10.03
C MET A 255 -14.80 -11.59 -9.67
N LEU A 256 -14.95 -12.08 -8.44
CA LEU A 256 -14.44 -13.40 -8.04
C LEU A 256 -15.13 -14.53 -8.82
N HIS A 257 -16.45 -14.46 -9.04
CA HIS A 257 -17.21 -15.41 -9.86
C HIS A 257 -16.73 -15.41 -11.32
N ILE A 258 -16.47 -14.22 -11.90
CA ILE A 258 -15.92 -14.09 -13.26
C ILE A 258 -14.50 -14.68 -13.35
N LEU A 259 -13.58 -14.33 -12.44
CA LEU A 259 -12.21 -14.86 -12.50
C LEU A 259 -12.16 -16.37 -12.25
N ALA A 260 -13.07 -16.92 -11.43
CA ALA A 260 -13.23 -18.36 -11.25
C ALA A 260 -13.80 -19.04 -12.52
N ALA A 261 -14.76 -18.42 -13.22
CA ALA A 261 -15.28 -18.91 -14.50
C ALA A 261 -14.20 -18.90 -15.59
N GLU A 262 -13.48 -17.79 -15.76
CA GLU A 262 -12.37 -17.65 -16.72
C GLU A 262 -11.22 -18.65 -16.39
N THR A 263 -10.95 -18.92 -15.11
CA THR A 263 -9.97 -19.94 -14.68
C THR A 263 -10.34 -21.33 -15.23
N LEU A 264 -11.62 -21.69 -15.15
CA LEU A 264 -12.13 -22.97 -15.66
C LEU A 264 -12.19 -23.00 -17.19
N ALA A 265 -12.74 -21.96 -17.81
CA ALA A 265 -12.94 -21.87 -19.26
C ALA A 265 -11.59 -21.92 -20.03
N ALA A 266 -10.55 -21.26 -19.51
CA ALA A 266 -9.20 -21.33 -20.08
C ALA A 266 -8.42 -22.60 -19.67
N GLY A 267 -8.93 -23.40 -18.73
CA GLY A 267 -8.28 -24.62 -18.26
C GLY A 267 -7.00 -24.39 -17.43
N ILE A 268 -6.90 -23.23 -16.77
CA ILE A 268 -5.67 -22.76 -16.08
C ILE A 268 -5.74 -22.86 -14.55
N ALA A 269 -6.66 -23.66 -14.01
CA ALA A 269 -6.75 -23.94 -12.57
C ALA A 269 -5.43 -24.56 -12.03
N PRO A 270 -4.80 -24.00 -10.98
CA PRO A 270 -3.57 -24.53 -10.40
C PRO A 270 -3.75 -25.97 -9.87
N VAL A 271 -2.78 -26.84 -10.16
CA VAL A 271 -2.77 -28.23 -9.68
C VAL A 271 -1.43 -28.56 -9.03
N ARG A 272 -1.45 -28.79 -7.72
CA ARG A 272 -0.26 -29.04 -6.89
C ARG A 272 0.25 -30.47 -7.01
N LEU A 273 1.52 -30.64 -7.37
CA LEU A 273 2.21 -31.93 -7.41
C LEU A 273 2.68 -32.34 -6.01
N ALA A 274 2.58 -33.64 -5.68
CA ALA A 274 3.02 -34.15 -4.38
C ALA A 274 4.56 -34.08 -4.21
N ALA A 275 5.04 -33.68 -3.02
CA ALA A 275 6.47 -33.44 -2.78
C ALA A 275 7.33 -34.71 -2.58
N TRP A 276 6.72 -35.81 -2.13
CA TRP A 276 7.45 -37.02 -1.72
C TRP A 276 8.37 -37.64 -2.80
N PRO A 277 8.06 -37.67 -4.12
CA PRO A 277 8.96 -38.25 -5.12
C PRO A 277 10.27 -37.45 -5.26
N PHE A 278 10.16 -36.13 -5.15
CA PHE A 278 11.29 -35.21 -5.26
C PHE A 278 12.17 -35.26 -3.99
N LEU A 279 11.56 -35.36 -2.82
CA LEU A 279 12.28 -35.56 -1.55
C LEU A 279 13.04 -36.90 -1.52
N ALA A 280 12.46 -37.97 -2.06
CA ALA A 280 13.14 -39.25 -2.21
C ALA A 280 14.37 -39.15 -3.13
N LEU A 281 14.26 -38.46 -4.27
CA LEU A 281 15.38 -38.23 -5.19
C LEU A 281 16.51 -37.42 -4.54
N ILE A 282 16.18 -36.36 -3.79
CA ILE A 282 17.14 -35.53 -3.04
C ILE A 282 17.88 -36.38 -2.00
N ALA A 283 17.18 -37.23 -1.25
CA ALA A 283 17.79 -38.13 -0.27
C ALA A 283 18.81 -39.11 -0.90
N VAL A 284 18.51 -39.68 -2.08
CA VAL A 284 19.43 -40.58 -2.81
C VAL A 284 20.71 -39.85 -3.24
N ILE A 285 20.57 -38.64 -3.79
CA ILE A 285 21.72 -37.79 -4.18
C ILE A 285 22.58 -37.45 -2.95
N ALA A 286 21.93 -37.16 -1.81
CA ALA A 286 22.60 -36.82 -0.56
C ALA A 286 23.35 -37.99 0.09
N VAL A 287 22.78 -39.19 0.09
CA VAL A 287 23.48 -40.41 0.55
C VAL A 287 24.70 -40.70 -0.33
N GLY A 288 24.58 -40.58 -1.66
CA GLY A 288 25.71 -40.75 -2.59
C GLY A 288 26.86 -39.78 -2.30
N ALA A 289 26.56 -38.49 -2.09
CA ALA A 289 27.55 -37.49 -1.70
C ALA A 289 28.17 -37.78 -0.32
N ALA A 290 27.37 -38.15 0.67
CA ALA A 290 27.82 -38.43 2.04
C ALA A 290 28.74 -39.66 2.16
N LEU A 291 28.67 -40.60 1.21
CA LEU A 291 29.56 -41.77 1.13
C LEU A 291 30.91 -41.46 0.46
N SER A 292 31.02 -40.37 -0.31
CA SER A 292 32.25 -40.02 -1.03
C SER A 292 33.42 -39.57 -0.12
N PRO A 293 34.69 -39.74 -0.54
CA PRO A 293 35.85 -39.17 0.14
C PRO A 293 35.93 -37.65 -0.12
N LEU A 294 35.73 -36.86 0.93
CA LEU A 294 35.37 -35.44 0.85
C LEU A 294 36.54 -34.44 0.73
N GLY A 295 37.78 -34.91 0.57
CA GLY A 295 38.99 -34.07 0.53
C GLY A 295 38.88 -32.91 -0.48
N GLY A 296 38.74 -31.67 0.03
CA GLY A 296 38.57 -30.44 -0.75
C GLY A 296 37.24 -30.28 -1.52
N ARG A 297 36.41 -31.34 -1.62
CA ARG A 297 35.23 -31.38 -2.49
C ARG A 297 33.96 -30.78 -1.88
N LEU A 298 33.94 -30.49 -0.59
CA LEU A 298 32.79 -29.93 0.12
C LEU A 298 32.22 -28.66 -0.56
N ARG A 299 33.09 -27.75 -1.01
CA ARG A 299 32.69 -26.50 -1.70
C ARG A 299 31.93 -26.77 -3.01
N TRP A 300 32.30 -27.81 -3.75
CA TRP A 300 31.64 -28.22 -4.99
C TRP A 300 30.28 -28.89 -4.74
N LEU A 301 30.14 -29.67 -3.67
CA LEU A 301 28.86 -30.30 -3.32
C LEU A 301 27.83 -29.27 -2.83
N ILE A 302 28.25 -28.30 -2.02
CA ILE A 302 27.39 -27.17 -1.61
C ILE A 302 26.97 -26.35 -2.84
N GLY A 303 27.90 -26.08 -3.77
CA GLY A 303 27.61 -25.43 -5.05
C GLY A 303 26.60 -26.20 -5.91
N LEU A 304 26.70 -27.54 -5.96
CA LEU A 304 25.75 -28.39 -6.68
C LEU A 304 24.35 -28.36 -6.07
N TYR A 305 24.21 -28.33 -4.74
CA TYR A 305 22.89 -28.24 -4.10
C TYR A 305 22.26 -26.86 -4.25
N ALA A 306 23.05 -25.79 -4.22
CA ALA A 306 22.59 -24.45 -4.58
C ALA A 306 22.13 -24.37 -6.06
N LEU A 307 22.82 -25.06 -6.97
CA LEU A 307 22.42 -25.15 -8.38
C LEU A 307 21.12 -25.95 -8.56
N LEU A 308 20.97 -27.09 -7.88
CA LEU A 308 19.74 -27.90 -7.93
C LEU A 308 18.54 -27.15 -7.36
N ALA A 309 18.72 -26.42 -6.25
CA ALA A 309 17.69 -25.57 -5.65
C ALA A 309 17.21 -24.47 -6.61
N ALA A 310 18.15 -23.80 -7.29
CA ALA A 310 17.82 -22.79 -8.30
C ALA A 310 17.14 -23.41 -9.55
N ALA A 311 17.55 -24.62 -9.96
CA ALA A 311 16.97 -25.32 -11.09
C ALA A 311 15.54 -25.82 -10.81
N SER A 312 15.23 -26.25 -9.57
CA SER A 312 13.86 -26.62 -9.20
C SER A 312 12.90 -25.44 -9.23
N GLU A 313 13.33 -24.23 -8.80
CA GLU A 313 12.45 -23.06 -8.88
C GLU A 313 12.20 -22.62 -10.32
N ALA A 314 13.27 -22.48 -11.12
CA ALA A 314 13.15 -22.10 -12.52
C ALA A 314 12.32 -23.12 -13.33
N GLY A 315 12.48 -24.42 -13.05
CA GLY A 315 11.68 -25.48 -13.65
C GLY A 315 10.22 -25.43 -13.21
N GLY A 316 9.94 -25.21 -11.92
CA GLY A 316 8.58 -25.08 -11.39
C GLY A 316 7.81 -23.89 -11.97
N HIS A 317 8.46 -22.73 -12.09
CA HIS A 317 7.87 -21.55 -12.71
C HIS A 317 7.57 -21.74 -14.20
N VAL A 318 8.51 -22.32 -14.98
CA VAL A 318 8.29 -22.62 -16.42
C VAL A 318 7.22 -23.70 -16.63
N LEU A 319 7.10 -24.67 -15.71
CA LEU A 319 6.06 -25.69 -15.74
C LEU A 319 4.67 -25.06 -15.50
N PHE A 320 4.53 -24.28 -14.44
CA PHE A 320 3.30 -23.56 -14.11
C PHE A 320 2.86 -22.66 -15.27
N ALA A 321 3.78 -21.86 -15.82
CA ALA A 321 3.55 -20.95 -16.95
C ALA A 321 3.12 -21.62 -18.27
N ARG A 322 3.14 -22.96 -18.35
CA ARG A 322 2.75 -23.73 -19.55
C ARG A 322 1.61 -24.72 -19.32
N THR A 323 1.29 -25.04 -18.06
CA THR A 323 0.43 -26.19 -17.71
C THR A 323 -0.39 -26.03 -16.43
N ALA A 324 -0.26 -24.89 -15.71
CA ALA A 324 -0.81 -24.67 -14.36
C ALA A 324 -0.39 -25.70 -13.29
N LEU A 325 0.54 -26.62 -13.59
CA LEU A 325 1.08 -27.59 -12.64
C LEU A 325 2.09 -26.91 -11.69
N GLU A 326 1.84 -26.97 -10.39
CA GLU A 326 2.73 -26.43 -9.36
C GLU A 326 3.69 -27.52 -8.84
N LEU A 327 4.99 -27.33 -9.09
CA LEU A 327 6.06 -28.15 -8.51
C LEU A 327 6.37 -27.63 -7.09
N PRO A 328 6.39 -28.46 -6.03
CA PRO A 328 6.57 -28.02 -4.64
C PRO A 328 8.04 -27.68 -4.30
N SER A 329 8.53 -26.56 -4.83
CA SER A 329 9.95 -26.22 -4.82
C SER A 329 10.45 -25.78 -3.44
N ALA A 330 9.67 -25.07 -2.62
CA ALA A 330 10.11 -24.60 -1.30
C ALA A 330 10.54 -25.77 -0.38
N ILE A 331 9.79 -26.88 -0.44
CA ILE A 331 10.07 -28.10 0.36
C ILE A 331 11.34 -28.80 -0.15
N MET A 332 11.54 -28.84 -1.48
CA MET A 332 12.77 -29.36 -2.10
C MET A 332 14.01 -28.52 -1.74
N ILE A 333 13.88 -27.19 -1.79
CA ILE A 333 14.95 -26.23 -1.46
C ILE A 333 15.32 -26.33 0.02
N LEU A 334 14.33 -26.44 0.92
CA LEU A 334 14.56 -26.63 2.35
C LEU A 334 15.35 -27.94 2.63
N ALA A 335 14.97 -29.04 1.99
CA ALA A 335 15.67 -30.32 2.14
C ALA A 335 17.14 -30.25 1.66
N LEU A 336 17.40 -29.57 0.54
CA LEU A 336 18.76 -29.32 0.02
C LEU A 336 19.58 -28.41 0.95
N ALA A 337 18.97 -27.36 1.51
CA ALA A 337 19.63 -26.42 2.42
C ALA A 337 20.02 -27.07 3.76
N VAL A 338 19.09 -27.79 4.39
CA VAL A 338 19.36 -28.54 5.65
C VAL A 338 20.45 -29.59 5.44
N THR A 339 20.41 -30.32 4.31
CA THR A 339 21.45 -31.29 3.95
C THR A 339 22.82 -30.62 3.79
N SER A 340 22.87 -29.43 3.16
CA SER A 340 24.11 -28.64 3.01
C SER A 340 24.69 -28.20 4.36
N LEU A 341 23.84 -27.75 5.29
CA LEU A 341 24.26 -27.34 6.64
C LEU A 341 24.83 -28.52 7.44
N VAL A 342 24.20 -29.70 7.38
CA VAL A 342 24.68 -30.94 8.00
C VAL A 342 26.04 -31.37 7.43
N MET A 343 26.33 -31.09 6.15
CA MET A 343 27.66 -31.32 5.57
C MET A 343 28.69 -30.27 6.02
N MET A 344 28.32 -28.99 6.14
CA MET A 344 29.22 -27.91 6.57
C MET A 344 29.62 -28.02 8.05
N ALA A 345 28.67 -28.34 8.93
CA ALA A 345 28.92 -28.54 10.36
C ALA A 345 29.90 -29.71 10.66
N ARG A 346 30.24 -30.50 9.64
CA ARG A 346 31.15 -31.65 9.74
C ARG A 346 32.63 -31.32 9.54
N GLU A 347 32.97 -30.07 9.22
CA GLU A 347 34.31 -29.64 8.74
C GLU A 347 34.99 -28.57 9.62
N LEU A 348 34.27 -27.92 10.55
CA LEU A 348 34.77 -26.81 11.39
C LEU A 348 34.96 -27.26 12.85
N ASP A 349 36.17 -27.10 13.41
CA ASP A 349 36.53 -27.55 14.76
C ASP A 349 36.72 -26.37 15.74
N LEU A 350 36.05 -26.42 16.89
CA LEU A 350 35.69 -25.25 17.71
C LEU A 350 36.82 -24.69 18.60
N ARG A 351 38.01 -25.31 18.58
CA ARG A 351 38.99 -25.22 19.69
C ARG A 351 39.97 -24.04 19.64
N TRP A 352 40.05 -23.31 18.52
CA TRP A 352 41.13 -22.34 18.27
C TRP A 352 40.99 -20.99 19.00
N TRP A 353 39.76 -20.55 19.32
CA TRP A 353 39.48 -19.14 19.65
C TRP A 353 39.86 -18.66 21.07
N LEU A 354 40.00 -19.57 22.05
CA LEU A 354 40.05 -19.20 23.48
C LEU A 354 41.37 -18.61 23.98
N VAL A 355 42.42 -18.51 23.15
CA VAL A 355 43.81 -18.30 23.62
C VAL A 355 44.30 -16.84 23.54
N ARG A 356 43.60 -15.94 22.83
CA ARG A 356 44.23 -14.73 22.25
C ARG A 356 44.11 -13.39 23.04
N LEU A 357 43.61 -13.38 24.28
CA LEU A 357 42.96 -12.18 24.88
C LEU A 357 43.69 -11.43 26.02
N ALA A 358 45.04 -11.48 26.17
CA ALA A 358 45.68 -11.29 27.49
C ALA A 358 46.65 -10.09 27.80
N THR A 359 47.14 -9.24 26.88
CA THR A 359 48.18 -8.17 27.17
C THR A 359 48.09 -6.95 26.20
N THR A 360 48.77 -5.78 26.29
CA THR A 360 49.83 -5.15 27.16
C THR A 360 49.70 -3.59 27.16
N GLN A 361 50.50 -2.79 27.90
CA GLN A 361 50.41 -1.30 27.88
C GLN A 361 51.71 -0.47 28.22
N SER A 362 51.78 0.79 27.73
CA SER A 362 52.50 2.01 28.22
C SER A 362 54.06 2.16 28.28
N THR A 363 54.62 3.32 27.84
CA THR A 363 55.87 4.01 28.33
C THR A 363 56.28 5.26 27.48
N ASN A 364 55.62 6.42 27.58
CA ASN A 364 55.63 7.44 26.51
C ASN A 364 56.11 8.88 26.88
N MET A 365 57.42 9.24 26.86
CA MET A 365 57.82 10.68 26.83
C MET A 365 59.16 11.06 26.14
N HIS A 366 60.32 10.46 26.43
CA HIS A 366 61.50 10.65 25.54
C HIS A 366 61.34 9.90 24.20
N ARG A 367 60.37 8.98 24.14
CA ARG A 367 59.65 8.67 22.90
C ARG A 367 59.05 9.97 22.33
N VAL A 368 58.07 10.60 22.96
CA VAL A 368 57.25 11.72 22.42
C VAL A 368 57.99 12.72 21.53
N LEU A 369 59.11 13.37 21.89
CA LEU A 369 59.76 14.28 20.93
C LEU A 369 60.35 13.57 19.70
N ARG A 370 61.14 12.51 19.90
CA ARG A 370 61.65 11.70 18.78
C ARG A 370 60.51 11.02 18.01
N ARG A 371 59.36 10.81 18.65
CA ARG A 371 58.11 10.22 18.18
C ARG A 371 57.17 11.25 17.52
N ILE A 372 57.34 12.55 17.75
CA ILE A 372 56.70 13.60 16.94
C ILE A 372 57.37 13.64 15.56
N ILE A 373 58.68 13.38 15.50
CA ILE A 373 59.40 13.19 14.22
C ILE A 373 59.21 11.76 13.67
N THR A 374 59.17 10.72 14.51
CA THR A 374 59.08 9.31 14.06
C THR A 374 57.65 8.88 13.70
N ASP A 375 56.65 9.25 14.51
CA ASP A 375 55.22 9.09 14.24
C ASP A 375 54.63 10.40 13.65
N SER A 376 55.47 11.23 13.00
CA SER A 376 55.00 12.28 12.08
C SER A 376 54.12 11.65 10.99
N SER A 377 52.99 12.26 10.65
CA SER A 377 52.18 11.84 9.49
C SER A 377 52.93 12.00 8.18
N ASP A 378 53.83 12.98 8.14
CA ASP A 378 54.52 13.43 6.94
C ASP A 378 55.98 12.92 7.01
N ALA A 379 56.51 12.47 5.87
CA ALA A 379 57.84 11.91 5.73
C ALA A 379 58.92 13.01 5.73
N ILE A 380 59.49 13.25 6.90
CA ILE A 380 60.60 14.18 7.10
C ILE A 380 61.95 13.44 6.93
N VAL A 381 62.85 14.01 6.13
CA VAL A 381 64.26 13.62 5.96
C VAL A 381 65.12 14.87 6.12
N VAL A 382 66.11 14.85 7.03
CA VAL A 382 67.01 15.98 7.30
C VAL A 382 68.43 15.64 6.86
N VAL A 383 69.07 16.51 6.08
CA VAL A 383 70.38 16.25 5.45
C VAL A 383 71.40 17.37 5.71
N ASP A 384 72.69 17.03 5.65
CA ASP A 384 73.79 17.99 5.68
C ASP A 384 74.15 18.53 4.28
N GLU A 385 75.05 19.52 4.24
CA GLU A 385 75.55 20.19 3.02
C GLU A 385 76.09 19.25 1.93
N LYS A 386 76.43 18.01 2.29
CA LYS A 386 77.01 16.99 1.41
C LYS A 386 75.97 15.93 0.98
N GLY A 387 74.69 16.22 1.25
CA GLY A 387 73.57 15.31 1.01
C GLY A 387 73.51 14.14 1.99
N THR A 388 74.25 14.19 3.10
CA THR A 388 74.32 13.07 4.08
C THR A 388 73.11 13.14 5.00
N VAL A 389 72.37 12.04 5.15
CA VAL A 389 71.16 12.02 6.00
C VAL A 389 71.54 12.03 7.48
N ILE A 390 71.06 13.03 8.21
CA ILE A 390 71.33 13.27 9.64
C ILE A 390 70.30 12.52 10.49
N GLU A 391 69.01 12.74 10.24
CA GLU A 391 67.90 12.02 10.87
C GLU A 391 66.70 11.94 9.93
N MET A 392 65.85 10.93 10.12
CA MET A 392 64.69 10.61 9.27
C MET A 392 63.56 10.01 10.11
N SER A 393 62.32 10.41 9.79
CA SER A 393 61.06 9.90 10.37
C SER A 393 60.86 8.39 10.10
N ARG A 394 59.92 7.70 10.80
CA ARG A 394 59.53 6.35 10.36
C ARG A 394 58.79 6.42 9.04
N ARG A 395 57.89 7.40 8.88
CA ARG A 395 57.14 7.56 7.63
C ARG A 395 58.07 7.70 6.43
N ALA A 396 59.19 8.42 6.50
CA ALA A 396 60.18 8.43 5.43
C ALA A 396 60.78 7.05 5.13
N ARG A 397 61.17 6.27 6.15
CA ARG A 397 61.68 4.90 5.95
C ARG A 397 60.67 3.98 5.29
N GLU A 398 59.40 4.09 5.67
CA GLU A 398 58.30 3.33 5.07
C GLU A 398 58.02 3.81 3.63
N LEU A 399 57.94 5.12 3.42
CA LEU A 399 57.50 5.73 2.16
C LEU A 399 58.51 5.52 1.03
N PHE A 400 59.81 5.40 1.36
CA PHE A 400 60.90 5.21 0.41
C PHE A 400 61.64 3.86 0.56
N GLU A 401 61.15 2.95 1.40
CA GLU A 401 61.61 1.56 1.57
C GLU A 401 63.12 1.41 1.89
N ILE A 402 63.56 2.17 2.90
CA ILE A 402 64.95 2.30 3.36
C ILE A 402 65.31 1.20 4.37
N ASP A 403 66.11 0.22 3.96
CA ASP A 403 66.55 -0.92 4.80
C ASP A 403 67.74 -0.58 5.73
N GLY A 404 68.28 0.63 5.65
CA GLY A 404 68.99 1.27 6.77
C GLY A 404 70.52 1.15 6.78
N GLN A 405 71.17 0.97 5.62
CA GLN A 405 72.61 1.20 5.47
C GLN A 405 72.92 2.51 4.72
N GLU A 406 71.97 3.00 3.91
CA GLU A 406 72.07 4.23 3.12
C GLU A 406 72.36 5.45 4.00
N ARG A 407 73.22 6.35 3.50
CA ARG A 407 73.60 7.58 4.20
C ARG A 407 73.44 8.83 3.37
N ARG A 408 72.98 8.74 2.13
CA ARG A 408 72.90 9.87 1.20
C ARG A 408 71.51 10.02 0.59
N LEU A 409 71.04 11.26 0.48
CA LEU A 409 69.70 11.57 -0.01
C LEU A 409 69.38 10.94 -1.37
N ALA A 410 70.32 10.99 -2.33
CA ALA A 410 70.16 10.41 -3.66
C ALA A 410 70.10 8.87 -3.71
N GLU A 411 70.39 8.20 -2.60
CA GLU A 411 70.22 6.76 -2.40
C GLU A 411 68.96 6.45 -1.56
N THR A 412 68.33 7.47 -0.98
CA THR A 412 67.32 7.39 0.10
C THR A 412 65.93 7.87 -0.34
N VAL A 413 65.83 8.73 -1.36
CA VAL A 413 64.56 9.26 -1.91
C VAL A 413 64.63 9.27 -3.45
N PRO A 414 63.49 9.41 -4.18
CA PRO A 414 63.49 9.44 -5.63
C PRO A 414 64.48 10.47 -6.22
N PRO A 415 65.17 10.15 -7.32
CA PRO A 415 66.34 10.92 -7.78
C PRO A 415 66.02 12.38 -8.15
N GLU A 416 64.80 12.66 -8.61
CA GLU A 416 64.32 14.01 -8.92
C GLU A 416 64.22 14.88 -7.64
N MET A 417 63.66 14.33 -6.56
CA MET A 417 63.62 15.00 -5.25
C MET A 417 65.02 15.26 -4.70
N ALA A 418 65.92 14.28 -4.80
CA ALA A 418 67.29 14.44 -4.32
C ALA A 418 68.06 15.51 -5.11
N ALA A 419 67.86 15.59 -6.44
CA ALA A 419 68.46 16.61 -7.29
C ALA A 419 67.93 18.02 -6.96
N GLN A 420 66.61 18.19 -6.82
CA GLN A 420 66.00 19.46 -6.42
C GLN A 420 66.45 19.92 -5.03
N ALA A 421 66.53 19.00 -4.06
CA ALA A 421 66.97 19.33 -2.72
C ALA A 421 68.43 19.82 -2.68
N GLN A 422 69.31 19.18 -3.44
CA GLN A 422 70.71 19.59 -3.56
C GLN A 422 70.83 20.96 -4.26
N ALA A 423 69.97 21.27 -5.24
CA ALA A 423 69.94 22.57 -5.91
C ALA A 423 69.48 23.71 -4.98
N ALA A 424 68.37 23.52 -4.26
CA ALA A 424 67.82 24.52 -3.33
C ALA A 424 68.80 24.90 -2.22
N MET A 425 69.51 23.92 -1.64
CA MET A 425 70.55 24.17 -0.64
C MET A 425 71.75 24.96 -1.19
N VAL A 426 72.09 24.78 -2.47
CA VAL A 426 73.19 25.52 -3.13
C VAL A 426 72.79 26.95 -3.44
N ALA A 427 71.57 27.19 -3.91
CA ALA A 427 71.04 28.55 -4.16
C ALA A 427 70.99 29.37 -2.86
N PHE A 428 70.36 28.82 -1.81
CA PHE A 428 70.20 29.48 -0.50
C PHE A 428 71.55 29.86 0.16
N ARG A 429 72.61 29.07 -0.08
CA ARG A 429 73.97 29.39 0.39
C ARG A 429 74.61 30.54 -0.39
N ASN A 430 74.30 30.68 -1.68
CA ASN A 430 74.84 31.74 -2.54
C ASN A 430 74.14 33.09 -2.32
N GLY A 431 72.94 33.09 -1.71
CA GLY A 431 72.16 34.28 -1.39
C GLY A 431 70.91 34.46 -2.25
N ASP A 432 70.74 33.63 -3.28
CA ASP A 432 69.53 33.57 -4.10
C ASP A 432 68.41 32.85 -3.33
N VAL A 433 67.25 33.50 -3.19
CA VAL A 433 66.07 32.97 -2.49
C VAL A 433 64.87 33.07 -3.42
N GLU A 434 64.70 32.05 -4.26
CA GLU A 434 63.40 31.71 -4.83
C GLU A 434 62.77 30.62 -3.95
N ASP A 435 61.51 30.80 -3.58
CA ASP A 435 60.71 29.79 -2.88
C ASP A 435 60.21 28.76 -3.91
N PRO A 436 60.63 27.48 -3.85
CA PRO A 436 60.24 26.49 -4.86
C PRO A 436 58.75 26.14 -4.83
N GLY A 437 58.05 26.43 -3.73
CA GLY A 437 56.69 25.98 -3.50
C GLY A 437 56.57 24.45 -3.29
N PRO A 438 55.34 23.90 -3.33
CA PRO A 438 55.12 22.46 -3.31
C PRO A 438 55.35 21.84 -4.70
N HIS A 439 55.95 20.66 -4.71
CA HIS A 439 56.14 19.83 -5.89
C HIS A 439 55.41 18.49 -5.72
N GLU A 440 54.58 18.07 -6.68
CA GLU A 440 54.01 16.72 -6.68
C GLU A 440 54.92 15.74 -7.45
N LEU A 441 55.10 14.53 -6.91
CA LEU A 441 55.78 13.41 -7.56
C LEU A 441 54.97 12.12 -7.35
N ALA A 442 54.83 11.32 -8.41
CA ALA A 442 54.30 9.97 -8.35
C ALA A 442 55.43 8.96 -8.62
N PHE A 443 55.64 8.01 -7.70
CA PHE A 443 56.65 6.96 -7.86
C PHE A 443 56.08 5.59 -7.48
N ARG A 444 56.65 4.53 -8.04
CA ARG A 444 56.30 3.16 -7.63
C ARG A 444 57.04 2.76 -6.38
N ARG A 445 56.34 2.04 -5.52
CA ARG A 445 56.81 1.48 -4.27
C ARG A 445 56.29 0.04 -4.20
N GLY A 446 57.14 -0.93 -4.52
CA GLY A 446 56.68 -2.28 -4.91
C GLY A 446 55.72 -2.22 -6.10
N GLU A 447 54.51 -2.75 -5.94
CA GLU A 447 53.43 -2.66 -6.93
C GLU A 447 52.55 -1.40 -6.76
N ASP A 448 52.57 -0.76 -5.58
CA ASP A 448 51.76 0.43 -5.31
C ASP A 448 52.34 1.68 -5.99
N THR A 449 51.47 2.60 -6.39
CA THR A 449 51.87 3.93 -6.89
C THR A 449 51.54 4.98 -5.85
N VAL A 450 52.58 5.54 -5.23
CA VAL A 450 52.49 6.52 -4.16
C VAL A 450 52.58 7.92 -4.77
N ARG A 451 51.66 8.82 -4.37
CA ARG A 451 51.72 10.24 -4.70
C ARG A 451 52.15 11.04 -3.47
N ILE A 452 53.21 11.82 -3.65
CA ILE A 452 53.71 12.72 -2.62
C ILE A 452 53.69 14.16 -3.11
N GLU A 453 53.28 15.05 -2.22
CA GLU A 453 53.56 16.48 -2.31
C GLU A 453 54.78 16.75 -1.43
N TYR A 454 55.77 17.49 -1.90
CA TYR A 454 56.96 17.77 -1.10
C TYR A 454 57.50 19.18 -1.29
N THR A 455 58.20 19.64 -0.27
CA THR A 455 58.91 20.92 -0.25
C THR A 455 60.30 20.70 0.33
N VAL A 456 61.28 21.47 -0.14
CA VAL A 456 62.63 21.49 0.42
C VAL A 456 62.85 22.84 1.09
N THR A 457 63.03 22.81 2.40
CA THR A 457 63.36 24.00 3.19
C THR A 457 64.82 23.95 3.63
N PRO A 458 65.74 24.70 3.00
CA PRO A 458 67.09 24.89 3.53
C PRO A 458 67.05 25.77 4.78
N SER A 459 67.89 25.47 5.76
CA SER A 459 67.98 26.20 7.03
C SER A 459 69.42 26.18 7.57
N ARG A 460 69.77 27.10 8.49
CA ARG A 460 71.09 27.13 9.12
C ARG A 460 71.02 26.62 10.55
N LEU A 461 71.92 25.71 10.92
CA LEU A 461 71.88 25.01 12.19
C LEU A 461 73.23 25.13 12.91
N GLN A 462 73.31 26.10 13.82
CA GLN A 462 74.52 26.43 14.57
C GLN A 462 74.94 25.26 15.48
N ARG A 463 76.13 24.71 15.20
CA ARG A 463 76.62 23.49 15.87
C ARG A 463 77.77 23.82 16.82
N ALA A 464 77.55 23.66 18.12
CA ALA A 464 78.57 23.89 19.14
C ALA A 464 79.72 22.87 19.04
N SER A 465 80.80 23.24 18.35
CA SER A 465 82.03 22.44 18.28
C SER A 465 82.69 22.31 19.66
N ARG A 466 83.33 21.16 19.90
CA ARG A 466 84.04 20.85 21.16
C ARG A 466 85.56 21.07 21.08
N THR A 467 86.06 21.53 19.95
CA THR A 467 87.47 21.91 19.71
C THR A 467 87.55 23.25 18.98
N GLN A 468 88.68 23.94 19.12
CA GLN A 468 88.81 25.39 18.95
C GLN A 468 88.58 25.95 17.52
N HIS A 469 88.02 27.17 17.48
CA HIS A 469 88.19 28.19 16.44
C HIS A 469 87.57 27.98 15.03
N ALA A 470 86.38 27.38 14.96
CA ALA A 470 85.41 27.71 13.91
C ALA A 470 83.97 27.69 14.48
N LEU A 471 83.13 28.64 14.05
CA LEU A 471 81.67 28.57 14.17
C LEU A 471 81.14 28.18 12.79
N ASP A 472 80.98 26.88 12.55
CA ASP A 472 80.40 26.38 11.31
C ASP A 472 78.89 26.63 11.32
N ASP A 473 78.45 27.61 10.53
CA ASP A 473 77.05 27.96 10.29
C ASP A 473 76.44 27.00 9.26
N VAL A 474 76.38 25.71 9.63
CA VAL A 474 76.08 24.59 8.71
C VAL A 474 74.69 24.71 8.11
N VAL A 475 74.60 24.68 6.77
CA VAL A 475 73.32 24.59 6.06
C VAL A 475 72.80 23.14 6.10
N VAL A 476 71.58 22.96 6.58
CA VAL A 476 70.86 21.68 6.56
C VAL A 476 69.65 21.77 5.64
N GLY A 477 69.41 20.73 4.86
CA GLY A 477 68.19 20.59 4.07
C GLY A 477 67.15 19.83 4.87
N CYS A 478 65.97 20.42 5.09
CA CYS A 478 64.80 19.68 5.53
C CYS A 478 63.94 19.36 4.31
N VAL A 479 63.83 18.09 3.96
CA VAL A 479 62.87 17.63 2.95
C VAL A 479 61.64 17.11 3.69
N THR A 480 60.50 17.77 3.46
CA THR A 480 59.21 17.37 4.02
C THR A 480 58.32 16.88 2.88
N ALA A 481 58.11 15.57 2.81
CA ALA A 481 57.25 14.93 1.82
C ALA A 481 55.98 14.39 2.49
N ARG A 482 54.82 14.81 2.03
CA ARG A 482 53.52 14.36 2.53
C ARG A 482 52.92 13.34 1.59
N ASP A 483 52.51 12.21 2.14
CA ASP A 483 51.78 11.16 1.40
C ASP A 483 50.34 11.61 1.16
N VAL A 484 50.18 12.46 0.14
CA VAL A 484 48.88 13.01 -0.26
C VAL A 484 48.03 11.98 -1.01
N THR A 485 48.50 10.73 -1.22
CA THR A 485 47.70 9.66 -1.84
C THR A 485 46.33 9.52 -1.17
N LEU A 486 46.27 9.54 0.17
CA LEU A 486 45.01 9.50 0.92
C LEU A 486 44.25 10.83 0.95
N THR A 487 44.96 11.98 0.90
CA THR A 487 44.29 13.30 0.93
C THR A 487 43.66 13.62 -0.43
N ARG A 488 44.37 13.39 -1.54
CA ARG A 488 43.82 13.44 -2.90
C ARG A 488 42.70 12.42 -3.11
N ALA A 489 42.80 11.22 -2.50
CA ALA A 489 41.69 10.26 -2.50
C ALA A 489 40.49 10.72 -1.65
N GLN A 490 40.70 11.55 -0.62
CA GLN A 490 39.63 12.17 0.17
C GLN A 490 39.01 13.38 -0.53
N GLU A 491 39.79 14.23 -1.20
CA GLU A 491 39.29 15.31 -2.06
C GLU A 491 38.48 14.73 -3.23
N ALA A 492 39.03 13.76 -3.95
CA ALA A 492 38.31 13.04 -5.00
C ALA A 492 37.07 12.32 -4.45
N ARG A 493 37.09 11.83 -3.19
CA ARG A 493 35.90 11.28 -2.53
C ARG A 493 34.89 12.37 -2.15
N LEU A 494 35.30 13.57 -1.76
CA LEU A 494 34.39 14.68 -1.45
C LEU A 494 33.71 15.19 -2.72
N ASP A 495 34.44 15.35 -3.82
CA ASP A 495 33.87 15.67 -5.14
C ASP A 495 32.95 14.54 -5.64
N HIS A 496 33.28 13.28 -5.33
CA HIS A 496 32.41 12.13 -5.59
C HIS A 496 31.15 12.14 -4.69
N MET A 497 31.24 12.49 -3.41
CA MET A 497 30.11 12.62 -2.49
C MET A 497 29.17 13.78 -2.87
N ALA A 498 29.74 14.88 -3.38
CA ALA A 498 28.98 16.01 -3.89
C ALA A 498 28.13 15.66 -5.14
N ARG A 499 28.44 14.54 -5.81
CA ARG A 499 27.82 14.13 -7.10
C ARG A 499 27.13 12.76 -7.07
N PHE A 500 27.50 11.87 -6.15
CA PHE A 500 27.05 10.48 -6.07
C PHE A 500 26.73 10.06 -4.62
N ASP A 501 25.80 9.12 -4.47
CA ASP A 501 25.37 8.53 -3.20
C ASP A 501 26.40 7.52 -2.67
N GLU A 502 26.95 7.74 -1.46
CA GLU A 502 28.01 6.89 -0.89
C GLU A 502 27.61 5.43 -0.69
N LEU A 503 26.32 5.14 -0.48
CA LEU A 503 25.88 3.77 -0.27
C LEU A 503 25.83 3.00 -1.59
N THR A 504 25.25 3.58 -2.63
CA THR A 504 24.91 2.87 -3.88
C THR A 504 25.85 3.13 -5.05
N GLY A 505 26.58 4.25 -5.06
CA GLY A 505 27.40 4.69 -6.19
C GLY A 505 26.63 5.42 -7.29
N ALA A 506 25.29 5.40 -7.27
CA ALA A 506 24.42 6.16 -8.17
C ALA A 506 24.65 7.67 -8.05
N MET A 507 24.30 8.44 -9.08
CA MET A 507 24.28 9.91 -8.98
C MET A 507 23.36 10.37 -7.83
N ASN A 508 23.65 11.51 -7.22
CA ASN A 508 22.70 12.16 -6.32
C ASN A 508 21.74 13.07 -7.12
N ARG A 509 20.72 13.62 -6.46
CA ARG A 509 19.72 14.50 -7.11
C ARG A 509 20.32 15.73 -7.80
N ALA A 510 21.45 16.26 -7.32
CA ALA A 510 22.07 17.46 -7.89
C ALA A 510 22.82 17.16 -9.19
N GLU A 511 23.63 16.09 -9.22
CA GLU A 511 24.30 15.62 -10.45
C GLU A 511 23.25 15.16 -11.48
N PHE A 512 22.20 14.45 -11.07
CA PHE A 512 21.10 14.04 -11.95
C PHE A 512 20.48 15.23 -12.69
N LEU A 513 20.11 16.28 -11.96
CA LEU A 513 19.57 17.50 -12.56
C LEU A 513 20.60 18.22 -13.44
N ALA A 514 21.89 18.19 -13.10
CA ALA A 514 22.94 18.75 -13.96
C ALA A 514 23.06 18.00 -15.29
N ARG A 515 23.07 16.65 -15.27
CA ARG A 515 23.09 15.82 -16.49
C ARG A 515 21.83 15.98 -17.32
N LEU A 516 20.65 15.99 -16.68
CA LEU A 516 19.37 16.15 -17.39
C LEU A 516 19.26 17.55 -18.04
N ARG A 517 19.68 18.63 -17.36
CA ARG A 517 19.75 19.97 -18.01
C ARG A 517 20.66 19.95 -19.23
N SER A 518 21.88 19.40 -19.09
CA SER A 518 22.82 19.30 -20.22
C SER A 518 22.30 18.43 -21.37
N SER A 519 21.46 17.42 -21.09
CA SER A 519 20.81 16.61 -22.13
C SER A 519 19.70 17.40 -22.85
N LEU A 520 18.85 18.12 -22.09
CA LEU A 520 17.78 18.99 -22.60
C LEU A 520 18.32 20.15 -23.48
N GLU A 521 19.55 20.60 -23.24
CA GLU A 521 20.25 21.57 -24.11
C GLU A 521 20.62 21.00 -25.50
N THR A 522 20.64 19.67 -25.66
CA THR A 522 21.10 18.99 -26.88
C THR A 522 19.99 18.34 -27.72
N GLY A 523 18.76 18.22 -27.21
CA GLY A 523 17.66 17.57 -27.93
C GLY A 523 16.30 17.68 -27.21
N THR A 524 15.26 17.14 -27.82
CA THR A 524 13.89 17.11 -27.29
C THR A 524 13.33 15.68 -27.23
N GLY A 525 12.18 15.50 -26.57
CA GLY A 525 11.59 14.17 -26.38
C GLY A 525 12.28 13.37 -25.28
N HIS A 526 12.65 14.03 -24.17
CA HIS A 526 13.18 13.33 -23.00
C HIS A 526 12.07 12.66 -22.20
N ALA A 527 12.31 11.43 -21.74
CA ALA A 527 11.48 10.75 -20.75
C ALA A 527 12.24 10.69 -19.42
N VAL A 528 11.58 11.10 -18.33
CA VAL A 528 12.12 11.08 -16.96
C VAL A 528 11.32 10.10 -16.12
N PHE A 529 12.04 9.20 -15.46
CA PHE A 529 11.48 8.09 -14.71
C PHE A 529 11.85 8.25 -13.24
N ALA A 530 10.87 8.25 -12.34
CA ALA A 530 11.07 8.15 -10.90
C ALA A 530 10.64 6.76 -10.43
N LEU A 531 11.45 6.08 -9.60
CA LEU A 531 11.25 4.68 -9.22
C LEU A 531 11.25 4.51 -7.70
N ASN A 532 10.43 3.61 -7.16
CA ASN A 532 10.37 3.28 -5.74
C ASN A 532 10.31 1.76 -5.48
N LEU A 533 11.07 1.31 -4.48
CA LEU A 533 11.04 -0.07 -3.99
C LEU A 533 9.81 -0.32 -3.09
N HIS A 534 8.77 -0.92 -3.67
CA HIS A 534 7.56 -1.30 -2.93
C HIS A 534 7.91 -2.21 -1.74
N ARG A 535 7.42 -1.82 -0.55
CA ARG A 535 7.66 -2.48 0.75
C ARG A 535 9.12 -2.52 1.24
N PHE A 536 10.00 -1.62 0.79
CA PHE A 536 11.38 -1.52 1.31
C PHE A 536 11.45 -1.36 2.84
N LYS A 537 10.51 -0.64 3.46
CA LYS A 537 10.40 -0.54 4.94
C LYS A 537 10.18 -1.92 5.59
N THR A 538 9.39 -2.79 4.98
CA THR A 538 9.17 -4.17 5.42
C THR A 538 10.45 -5.00 5.26
N VAL A 539 11.18 -4.86 4.15
CA VAL A 539 12.48 -5.53 3.96
C VAL A 539 13.47 -5.17 5.08
N ASN A 540 13.56 -3.89 5.46
CA ASN A 540 14.41 -3.45 6.57
C ASN A 540 13.94 -3.98 7.94
N ALA A 541 12.63 -4.09 8.17
CA ALA A 541 12.08 -4.61 9.41
C ALA A 541 12.27 -6.13 9.55
N THR A 542 12.14 -6.89 8.45
CA THR A 542 12.19 -8.35 8.45
C THR A 542 13.60 -8.92 8.27
N LEU A 543 14.44 -8.31 7.42
CA LEU A 543 15.79 -8.79 7.10
C LEU A 543 16.92 -7.93 7.70
N GLY A 544 16.56 -6.82 8.35
CA GLY A 544 17.51 -5.89 8.96
C GLY A 544 18.13 -4.90 7.97
N ARG A 545 18.55 -3.74 8.51
CA ARG A 545 19.03 -2.60 7.71
C ARG A 545 20.16 -2.94 6.73
N GLN A 546 21.11 -3.78 7.15
CA GLN A 546 22.25 -4.19 6.32
C GLN A 546 21.83 -4.89 5.02
N VAL A 547 20.75 -5.68 5.04
CA VAL A 547 20.21 -6.34 3.84
C VAL A 547 19.44 -5.35 2.97
N GLY A 548 18.80 -4.35 3.56
CA GLY A 548 18.25 -3.19 2.83
C GLY A 548 19.35 -2.37 2.14
N ASP A 549 20.47 -2.14 2.82
CA ASP A 549 21.62 -1.42 2.28
C ASP A 549 22.32 -2.21 1.14
N ASP A 550 22.37 -3.54 1.25
CA ASP A 550 22.83 -4.43 0.16
C ASP A 550 21.83 -4.44 -1.02
N LEU A 551 20.51 -4.42 -0.75
CA LEU A 551 19.46 -4.35 -1.77
C LEU A 551 19.58 -3.07 -2.61
N LEU A 552 19.77 -1.92 -1.97
CA LEU A 552 19.91 -0.63 -2.67
C LEU A 552 21.13 -0.61 -3.61
N ARG A 553 22.25 -1.21 -3.19
CA ARG A 553 23.44 -1.41 -4.06
C ARG A 553 23.16 -2.35 -5.23
N ALA A 554 22.45 -3.45 -4.98
CA ALA A 554 22.11 -4.41 -6.03
C ALA A 554 21.05 -3.87 -7.01
N PHE A 555 20.18 -2.97 -6.55
CA PHE A 555 19.17 -2.28 -7.35
C PHE A 555 19.80 -1.35 -8.39
N VAL A 556 20.64 -0.41 -7.93
CA VAL A 556 21.40 0.52 -8.79
C VAL A 556 22.20 -0.23 -9.85
N LYS A 557 22.99 -1.22 -9.42
CA LYS A 557 23.79 -2.04 -10.32
C LYS A 557 22.97 -2.88 -11.31
N ARG A 558 21.67 -3.10 -11.06
CA ARG A 558 20.79 -3.74 -12.04
C ARG A 558 20.27 -2.73 -13.07
N ILE A 559 19.90 -1.52 -12.67
CA ILE A 559 19.47 -0.45 -13.60
C ILE A 559 20.57 -0.19 -14.64
N GLU A 560 21.82 -0.06 -14.18
CA GLU A 560 23.03 0.08 -15.02
C GLU A 560 23.26 -1.07 -16.02
N LEU A 561 22.54 -2.19 -15.86
CA LEU A 561 22.61 -3.38 -16.71
C LEU A 561 21.29 -3.69 -17.43
N THR A 562 20.25 -2.87 -17.26
CA THR A 562 18.92 -3.11 -17.85
C THR A 562 18.86 -2.67 -19.32
N ASP A 563 19.29 -1.44 -19.64
CA ASP A 563 19.21 -0.88 -21.00
C ASP A 563 20.32 0.18 -21.22
N PRO A 564 21.19 0.03 -22.24
CA PRO A 564 22.23 1.01 -22.59
C PRO A 564 21.74 2.39 -23.06
N HIS A 565 20.46 2.55 -23.40
CA HIS A 565 19.88 3.82 -23.83
C HIS A 565 19.47 4.73 -22.65
N LEU A 566 19.40 4.19 -21.44
CA LEU A 566 19.10 4.94 -20.23
C LEU A 566 20.36 5.64 -19.70
N ALA A 567 20.20 6.88 -19.23
CA ALA A 567 21.25 7.59 -18.52
C ALA A 567 21.60 6.90 -17.19
N GLU A 568 22.80 7.21 -16.67
CA GLU A 568 23.25 6.78 -15.33
C GLU A 568 22.13 6.99 -14.29
N VAL A 569 21.93 6.00 -13.41
CA VAL A 569 20.89 6.07 -12.39
C VAL A 569 21.27 7.05 -11.28
N ALA A 570 20.26 7.72 -10.73
CA ALA A 570 20.36 8.55 -9.55
C ALA A 570 19.52 8.03 -8.39
N ARG A 571 19.97 8.29 -7.16
CA ARG A 571 19.20 8.08 -5.93
C ARG A 571 18.69 9.42 -5.42
N LEU A 572 17.37 9.57 -5.34
CA LEU A 572 16.73 10.81 -4.89
C LEU A 572 16.67 10.90 -3.37
N GLY A 573 16.49 9.75 -2.70
CA GLY A 573 16.48 9.63 -1.25
C GLY A 573 15.83 8.33 -0.79
N GLY A 574 16.33 7.76 0.32
CA GLY A 574 15.78 6.54 0.90
C GLY A 574 15.78 5.35 -0.09
N ASP A 575 14.59 4.97 -0.52
CA ASP A 575 14.26 3.87 -1.43
C ASP A 575 13.72 4.36 -2.79
N THR A 576 13.97 5.63 -3.12
CA THR A 576 13.48 6.32 -4.31
C THR A 576 14.64 6.78 -5.20
N PHE A 577 14.51 6.53 -6.50
CA PHE A 577 15.54 6.67 -7.53
C PHE A 577 14.99 7.40 -8.76
N ALA A 578 15.87 7.88 -9.64
CA ALA A 578 15.51 8.43 -10.95
C ALA A 578 16.50 8.05 -12.04
N LEU A 579 16.03 8.08 -13.28
CA LEU A 579 16.81 7.90 -14.51
C LEU A 579 16.11 8.66 -15.64
N PHE A 580 16.79 8.90 -16.77
CA PHE A 580 16.17 9.53 -17.95
C PHE A 580 16.64 8.88 -19.25
N CYS A 581 15.87 9.08 -20.32
CA CYS A 581 16.24 8.75 -21.69
C CYS A 581 16.04 9.99 -22.57
N ALA A 582 16.90 10.19 -23.57
CA ALA A 582 16.67 11.12 -24.67
C ALA A 582 15.93 10.40 -25.81
N GLU A 583 15.30 11.15 -26.72
CA GLU A 583 14.63 10.64 -27.93
C GLU A 583 13.54 9.56 -27.67
N ALA A 584 12.90 9.58 -26.48
CA ALA A 584 11.88 8.63 -26.06
C ALA A 584 10.47 9.27 -26.08
N ASP A 585 9.65 8.86 -27.05
CA ASP A 585 8.23 9.21 -27.11
C ASP A 585 7.39 8.46 -26.06
N ARG A 586 6.08 8.71 -25.97
CA ARG A 586 5.22 8.08 -24.95
C ARG A 586 5.17 6.55 -25.06
N LEU A 587 5.27 6.00 -26.27
CA LEU A 587 5.28 4.56 -26.48
C LEU A 587 6.61 3.95 -26.04
N THR A 588 7.72 4.51 -26.50
CA THR A 588 9.09 4.11 -26.12
C THR A 588 9.30 4.23 -24.61
N ALA A 589 8.87 5.33 -23.99
CA ALA A 589 8.94 5.53 -22.55
C ALA A 589 8.08 4.52 -21.77
N GLY A 590 6.90 4.15 -22.28
CA GLY A 590 6.08 3.08 -21.70
C GLY A 590 6.81 1.74 -21.70
N LEU A 591 7.32 1.32 -22.87
CA LEU A 591 8.07 0.07 -23.05
C LEU A 591 9.36 0.02 -22.22
N MET A 592 10.09 1.14 -22.10
CA MET A 592 11.24 1.27 -21.19
C MET A 592 10.82 1.17 -19.72
N GLY A 593 9.71 1.79 -19.33
CA GLY A 593 9.15 1.70 -17.97
C GLY A 593 8.73 0.27 -17.61
N GLU A 594 8.09 -0.44 -18.53
CA GLU A 594 7.72 -1.86 -18.38
C GLU A 594 8.96 -2.76 -18.35
N GLY A 595 9.96 -2.50 -19.20
CA GLY A 595 11.26 -3.20 -19.19
C GLY A 595 12.02 -3.01 -17.88
N LEU A 596 12.02 -1.79 -17.35
CA LEU A 596 12.56 -1.46 -16.03
C LEU A 596 11.82 -2.20 -14.92
N ILE A 597 10.48 -2.11 -14.84
CA ILE A 597 9.70 -2.86 -13.85
C ILE A 597 9.99 -4.37 -13.95
N THR A 598 10.03 -4.92 -15.16
CA THR A 598 10.27 -6.36 -15.41
C THR A 598 11.67 -6.81 -15.02
N SER A 599 12.70 -6.02 -15.32
CA SER A 599 14.11 -6.30 -14.97
C SER A 599 14.35 -6.12 -13.48
N LEU A 600 13.80 -5.06 -12.89
CA LEU A 600 14.06 -4.65 -11.53
C LEU A 600 13.21 -5.40 -10.49
N SER A 601 12.03 -5.91 -10.86
CA SER A 601 11.20 -6.78 -9.99
C SER A 601 11.74 -8.22 -9.87
N GLN A 602 12.84 -8.55 -10.56
CA GLN A 602 13.51 -9.85 -10.41
C GLN A 602 14.13 -9.99 -8.99
N PRO A 603 14.27 -11.20 -8.43
CA PRO A 603 14.86 -11.39 -7.10
C PRO A 603 16.31 -10.87 -7.00
N TYR A 604 16.63 -10.15 -5.92
CA TYR A 604 17.98 -9.70 -5.58
C TYR A 604 18.66 -10.70 -4.64
N ARG A 605 19.88 -11.12 -4.97
CA ARG A 605 20.68 -12.06 -4.15
C ARG A 605 21.64 -11.29 -3.24
N LEU A 606 21.39 -11.33 -1.93
CA LEU A 606 21.97 -10.39 -0.95
C LEU A 606 22.56 -11.15 0.24
N GLY A 607 23.90 -11.33 0.26
CA GLY A 607 24.67 -11.82 1.43
C GLY A 607 24.37 -13.23 1.97
N GLY A 608 23.32 -13.91 1.49
CA GLY A 608 22.77 -15.14 2.06
C GLY A 608 21.24 -15.21 2.03
N SER A 609 20.57 -14.08 1.76
CA SER A 609 19.12 -13.96 1.57
C SER A 609 18.76 -13.62 0.11
N SER A 610 17.48 -13.76 -0.23
CA SER A 610 16.90 -13.32 -1.50
C SER A 610 15.74 -12.37 -1.21
N ALA A 611 15.74 -11.19 -1.82
CA ALA A 611 14.66 -10.21 -1.69
C ALA A 611 14.01 -9.97 -3.06
N ARG A 612 12.71 -10.22 -3.18
CA ARG A 612 11.89 -9.71 -4.30
C ARG A 612 11.16 -8.47 -3.78
N THR A 613 11.49 -7.32 -4.34
CA THR A 613 10.78 -6.05 -4.09
C THR A 613 10.10 -5.63 -5.38
N GLY A 614 8.81 -5.32 -5.27
CA GLY A 614 8.04 -4.77 -6.35
C GLY A 614 8.47 -3.35 -6.71
N ILE A 615 8.21 -2.93 -7.95
CA ILE A 615 8.66 -1.63 -8.47
C ILE A 615 7.46 -0.77 -8.84
N ARG A 616 7.42 0.42 -8.25
CA ARG A 616 6.49 1.49 -8.62
C ARG A 616 7.26 2.55 -9.38
N LEU A 617 6.68 3.07 -10.44
CA LEU A 617 7.38 3.89 -11.42
C LEU A 617 6.48 5.03 -11.90
N GLY A 618 6.97 6.26 -11.85
CA GLY A 618 6.33 7.45 -12.39
C GLY A 618 7.08 7.94 -13.62
N ILE A 619 6.36 8.30 -14.68
CA ILE A 619 6.94 8.76 -15.96
C ILE A 619 6.44 10.18 -16.27
N ALA A 620 7.37 11.11 -16.41
CA ALA A 620 7.14 12.37 -17.10
C ALA A 620 7.77 12.30 -18.50
N ILE A 621 7.15 12.98 -19.46
CA ILE A 621 7.68 13.15 -20.81
C ILE A 621 7.77 14.64 -21.07
N GLN A 622 8.87 15.07 -21.68
CA GLN A 622 9.02 16.43 -22.20
C GLN A 622 7.91 16.73 -23.20
N ALA A 623 6.99 17.61 -22.82
CA ALA A 623 5.89 18.06 -23.67
C ALA A 623 6.33 19.22 -24.56
N ASP A 624 7.14 20.13 -24.01
CA ASP A 624 7.61 21.34 -24.67
C ASP A 624 9.13 21.45 -24.66
N ALA A 625 9.69 22.14 -25.67
CA ALA A 625 11.11 22.52 -25.68
C ALA A 625 11.48 23.53 -24.56
N GLY A 626 10.50 24.04 -23.81
CA GLY A 626 10.68 24.91 -22.64
C GLY A 626 10.57 24.19 -21.28
N ASP A 627 10.40 22.86 -21.26
CA ASP A 627 10.41 22.08 -20.01
C ASP A 627 11.78 22.13 -19.31
N THR A 628 11.78 22.33 -18.00
CA THR A 628 13.01 22.27 -17.18
C THR A 628 13.21 20.89 -16.55
N ALA A 629 14.48 20.54 -16.29
CA ALA A 629 14.84 19.29 -15.62
C ALA A 629 14.13 19.11 -14.27
N GLU A 630 13.95 20.21 -13.53
CA GLU A 630 13.23 20.26 -12.26
C GLU A 630 11.75 19.95 -12.44
N ARG A 631 11.09 20.52 -13.47
CA ARG A 631 9.66 20.30 -13.74
C ARG A 631 9.40 18.84 -14.11
N LEU A 632 10.20 18.27 -15.01
CA LEU A 632 10.07 16.88 -15.44
C LEU A 632 10.33 15.89 -14.29
N LEU A 633 11.33 16.15 -13.43
CA LEU A 633 11.59 15.30 -12.26
C LEU A 633 10.42 15.34 -11.26
N VAL A 634 9.88 16.53 -10.96
CA VAL A 634 8.73 16.67 -10.04
C VAL A 634 7.47 16.02 -10.62
N GLN A 635 7.22 16.12 -11.92
CA GLN A 635 6.11 15.43 -12.59
C GLN A 635 6.25 13.90 -12.50
N ALA A 636 7.46 13.36 -12.66
CA ALA A 636 7.72 11.93 -12.50
C ALA A 636 7.52 11.48 -11.03
N GLU A 637 7.95 12.28 -10.06
CA GLU A 637 7.71 12.01 -8.63
C GLU A 637 6.21 12.07 -8.25
N LEU A 638 5.43 12.99 -8.82
CA LEU A 638 3.98 13.05 -8.61
C LEU A 638 3.26 11.84 -9.23
N ALA A 639 3.65 11.42 -10.43
CA ALA A 639 3.13 10.20 -11.06
C ALA A 639 3.49 8.94 -10.24
N LEU A 640 4.67 8.91 -9.64
CA LEU A 640 5.12 7.85 -8.72
C LEU A 640 4.28 7.81 -7.44
N ASP A 641 3.84 8.95 -6.91
CA ASP A 641 2.92 9.01 -5.76
C ASP A 641 1.49 8.56 -6.09
N GLU A 642 1.04 8.72 -7.33
CA GLU A 642 -0.22 8.08 -7.80
C GLU A 642 -0.04 6.56 -7.98
N ALA A 643 1.11 6.11 -8.51
CA ALA A 643 1.47 4.69 -8.57
C ALA A 643 1.62 4.04 -7.16
N ARG A 644 1.90 4.84 -6.12
CA ARG A 644 1.95 4.38 -4.72
C ARG A 644 0.57 4.13 -4.10
N GLN A 645 -0.46 4.85 -4.54
CA GLN A 645 -1.83 4.73 -4.05
C GLN A 645 -2.54 3.50 -4.65
N THR A 646 -2.25 3.16 -5.92
CA THR A 646 -2.75 1.92 -6.52
C THR A 646 -2.10 0.68 -5.91
N ALA A 647 -2.89 -0.36 -5.63
CA ALA A 647 -2.40 -1.63 -5.13
C ALA A 647 -1.48 -2.33 -6.15
N GLY A 648 -0.35 -2.86 -5.68
CA GLY A 648 0.61 -3.60 -6.51
C GLY A 648 1.78 -2.75 -7.02
N ASP A 649 2.37 -3.26 -8.11
CA ASP A 649 3.53 -2.73 -8.82
C ASP A 649 3.06 -2.19 -10.18
N GLY A 650 3.75 -1.20 -10.75
CA GLY A 650 3.33 -0.63 -12.03
C GLY A 650 3.86 0.77 -12.33
N SER A 651 3.63 1.18 -13.58
CA SER A 651 3.93 2.50 -14.09
C SER A 651 2.69 3.41 -14.07
N ARG A 652 2.87 4.70 -13.76
CA ARG A 652 1.93 5.77 -14.09
C ARG A 652 2.65 6.85 -14.88
N PHE A 653 2.02 7.33 -15.95
CA PHE A 653 2.41 8.61 -16.55
C PHE A 653 1.81 9.75 -15.75
N PHE A 654 2.50 10.89 -15.69
CA PHE A 654 1.94 12.11 -15.15
C PHE A 654 0.69 12.55 -15.93
N ASP A 655 -0.37 12.84 -15.19
CA ASP A 655 -1.57 13.56 -15.63
C ASP A 655 -1.76 14.79 -14.72
N ALA A 656 -2.18 15.91 -15.29
CA ALA A 656 -2.39 17.14 -14.56
C ALA A 656 -3.71 17.13 -13.78
N GLN A 657 -4.78 16.53 -14.32
CA GLN A 657 -6.13 16.64 -13.75
C GLN A 657 -6.32 15.76 -12.51
N SER A 658 -5.74 14.56 -12.48
CA SER A 658 -5.69 13.72 -11.27
C SER A 658 -4.92 14.42 -10.14
N SER A 659 -3.75 14.98 -10.47
CA SER A 659 -2.81 15.53 -9.49
C SER A 659 -3.38 16.73 -8.73
N GLU A 660 -4.12 17.63 -9.40
CA GLU A 660 -4.77 18.77 -8.76
C GLU A 660 -5.86 18.35 -7.75
N ARG A 661 -6.71 17.36 -8.10
CA ARG A 661 -7.73 16.84 -7.17
C ARG A 661 -7.09 16.20 -5.94
N HIS A 662 -6.05 15.40 -6.12
CA HIS A 662 -5.29 14.81 -5.01
C HIS A 662 -4.54 15.87 -4.18
N ALA A 663 -4.06 16.96 -4.79
CA ALA A 663 -3.44 18.07 -4.07
C ALA A 663 -4.46 18.86 -3.22
N ARG A 664 -5.66 19.12 -3.75
CA ARG A 664 -6.78 19.70 -2.99
C ARG A 664 -7.11 18.85 -1.76
N LEU A 665 -7.37 17.55 -1.93
CA LEU A 665 -7.73 16.66 -0.83
C LEU A 665 -6.64 16.59 0.25
N ARG A 666 -5.35 16.46 -0.11
CA ARG A 666 -4.22 16.48 0.85
C ARG A 666 -4.04 17.82 1.58
N ASN A 667 -4.48 18.93 0.99
CA ASN A 667 -4.44 20.24 1.64
C ASN A 667 -5.65 20.44 2.58
N LEU A 668 -6.85 19.98 2.17
CA LEU A 668 -8.02 19.92 3.05
C LEU A 668 -7.76 19.01 4.25
N GLU A 669 -7.26 17.78 4.04
CA GLU A 669 -6.90 16.84 5.12
C GLU A 669 -5.95 17.48 6.15
N ARG A 670 -4.97 18.27 5.71
CA ARG A 670 -4.03 18.98 6.59
C ARG A 670 -4.69 20.13 7.35
N ALA A 671 -5.58 20.89 6.69
CA ALA A 671 -6.27 22.02 7.30
C ALA A 671 -7.39 21.60 8.27
N LEU A 672 -8.00 20.42 8.04
CA LEU A 672 -9.10 19.86 8.82
C LEU A 672 -8.76 19.78 10.31
N TRP A 673 -7.57 19.27 10.67
CA TRP A 673 -7.07 19.20 12.05
C TRP A 673 -6.99 20.56 12.77
N SER A 674 -6.72 21.65 12.04
CA SER A 674 -6.72 23.01 12.60
C SER A 674 -8.06 23.73 12.50
N SER A 675 -9.00 23.27 11.67
CA SER A 675 -10.24 23.99 11.33
C SER A 675 -11.12 24.34 12.55
N ILE A 676 -11.15 23.47 13.56
CA ILE A 676 -11.85 23.70 14.83
C ILE A 676 -11.14 24.76 15.69
N GLN A 677 -9.81 24.77 15.71
CA GLN A 677 -9.00 25.72 16.50
C GLN A 677 -8.91 27.11 15.84
N ASN A 678 -9.18 27.19 14.54
CA ASN A 678 -9.13 28.40 13.72
C ASN A 678 -10.50 29.12 13.58
N ASP A 679 -11.56 28.66 14.25
CA ASP A 679 -12.95 29.12 14.08
C ASP A 679 -13.47 29.01 12.61
N GLU A 680 -12.94 28.06 11.82
CA GLU A 680 -13.37 27.81 10.43
C GLU A 680 -14.63 26.92 10.36
N MET A 681 -14.84 26.09 11.38
CA MET A 681 -16.02 25.25 11.57
C MET A 681 -17.13 26.02 12.29
N PHE A 682 -18.37 25.91 11.78
CA PHE A 682 -19.56 26.50 12.40
C PHE A 682 -20.79 25.62 12.19
N LEU A 683 -21.78 25.77 13.07
CA LEU A 683 -23.08 25.08 12.95
C LEU A 683 -24.11 26.01 12.31
N VAL A 684 -24.96 25.43 11.46
CA VAL A 684 -26.24 26.01 11.03
C VAL A 684 -27.37 25.07 11.41
N TYR A 685 -28.55 25.62 11.65
CA TYR A 685 -29.68 24.94 12.26
C TYR A 685 -30.84 24.87 11.27
N GLN A 686 -31.40 23.68 11.02
CA GLN A 686 -32.57 23.53 10.16
C GLN A 686 -33.84 23.26 11.00
N PRO A 687 -34.91 24.08 10.88
CA PRO A 687 -36.05 24.01 11.78
C PRO A 687 -36.90 22.74 11.59
N GLN A 688 -37.20 22.09 12.71
CA GLN A 688 -38.17 21.00 12.84
C GLN A 688 -39.51 21.57 13.33
N ILE A 689 -40.62 21.22 12.66
CA ILE A 689 -41.97 21.77 12.87
C ILE A 689 -42.94 20.68 13.30
N ARG A 690 -43.85 20.98 14.26
CA ARG A 690 -45.01 20.12 14.57
C ARG A 690 -46.14 20.38 13.58
N LEU A 691 -46.42 19.42 12.70
CA LEU A 691 -47.37 19.57 11.58
C LEU A 691 -48.82 19.85 12.03
N ALA A 692 -49.21 19.34 13.20
CA ALA A 692 -50.55 19.56 13.76
C ALA A 692 -50.85 21.02 14.16
N GLY A 693 -49.84 21.87 14.30
CA GLY A 693 -50.01 23.28 14.72
C GLY A 693 -49.08 24.28 14.04
N MET A 694 -48.25 23.85 13.10
CA MET A 694 -47.23 24.67 12.40
C MET A 694 -46.19 25.36 13.32
N THR A 695 -46.04 24.89 14.56
CA THR A 695 -45.11 25.46 15.55
C THR A 695 -43.71 24.87 15.44
N VAL A 696 -42.69 25.72 15.55
CA VAL A 696 -41.29 25.28 15.65
C VAL A 696 -41.09 24.51 16.96
N ILE A 697 -40.47 23.33 16.89
CA ILE A 697 -40.20 22.47 18.05
C ILE A 697 -38.71 22.29 18.34
N GLY A 698 -37.87 22.44 17.32
CA GLY A 698 -36.44 22.21 17.45
C GLY A 698 -35.70 22.51 16.15
N ALA A 699 -34.43 22.12 16.11
CA ALA A 699 -33.65 22.10 14.89
C ALA A 699 -32.58 21.01 14.88
N GLU A 700 -32.28 20.50 13.69
CA GLU A 700 -31.08 19.70 13.44
C GLU A 700 -29.85 20.61 13.33
N ALA A 701 -28.75 20.21 13.98
CA ALA A 701 -27.47 20.91 14.00
C ALA A 701 -26.53 20.41 12.89
N LEU A 702 -26.41 21.18 11.81
CA LEU A 702 -25.68 20.83 10.60
C LEU A 702 -24.33 21.55 10.52
N VAL A 703 -23.23 20.79 10.56
CA VAL A 703 -21.86 21.34 10.52
C VAL A 703 -21.46 21.87 9.14
N ARG A 704 -20.71 22.98 9.11
CA ARG A 704 -20.23 23.67 7.91
C ARG A 704 -18.79 24.14 8.11
N TRP A 705 -17.97 24.03 7.06
CA TRP A 705 -16.59 24.47 7.06
C TRP A 705 -16.37 25.58 6.03
N ARG A 706 -15.72 26.68 6.46
CA ARG A 706 -15.31 27.80 5.61
C ARG A 706 -13.79 27.95 5.68
N HIS A 707 -13.09 27.26 4.78
CA HIS A 707 -11.62 27.32 4.68
C HIS A 707 -11.18 28.63 4.00
N PRO A 708 -10.14 29.33 4.50
CA PRO A 708 -9.69 30.62 3.93
C PRO A 708 -9.35 30.59 2.44
N GLU A 709 -8.76 29.50 1.94
CA GLU A 709 -8.32 29.37 0.53
C GLU A 709 -9.31 28.61 -0.37
N PHE A 710 -10.18 27.77 0.21
CA PHE A 710 -11.09 26.91 -0.56
C PHE A 710 -12.57 27.32 -0.49
N GLY A 711 -12.89 28.33 0.33
CA GLY A 711 -14.25 28.82 0.53
C GLY A 711 -15.09 27.84 1.35
N MET A 712 -16.36 27.68 0.99
CA MET A 712 -17.23 26.70 1.62
C MET A 712 -16.86 25.28 1.15
N VAL A 713 -16.39 24.44 2.07
CA VAL A 713 -16.12 23.02 1.81
C VAL A 713 -17.39 22.21 2.06
N SER A 714 -17.69 21.26 1.17
CA SER A 714 -18.90 20.44 1.29
C SER A 714 -18.83 19.51 2.51
N PRO A 715 -19.89 19.34 3.31
CA PRO A 715 -19.96 18.33 4.37
C PRO A 715 -19.55 16.94 3.87
N GLY A 716 -20.04 16.51 2.70
CA GLY A 716 -19.65 15.24 2.09
C GLY A 716 -18.17 15.16 1.68
N GLU A 717 -17.48 16.29 1.46
CA GLU A 717 -16.04 16.30 1.15
C GLU A 717 -15.18 16.23 2.42
N PHE A 718 -15.61 16.81 3.55
CA PHE A 718 -14.80 16.82 4.78
C PHE A 718 -15.19 15.77 5.83
N ILE A 719 -16.43 15.26 5.82
CA ILE A 719 -16.84 14.16 6.70
C ILE A 719 -16.19 12.85 6.23
N GLU A 720 -16.17 12.56 4.92
CA GLU A 720 -15.41 11.42 4.35
C GLU A 720 -13.92 11.47 4.77
N LEU A 721 -13.30 12.65 4.75
CA LEU A 721 -11.91 12.84 5.20
C LEU A 721 -11.75 12.60 6.71
N ALA A 722 -12.67 13.12 7.54
CA ALA A 722 -12.64 12.97 8.99
C ALA A 722 -12.85 11.50 9.43
N GLU A 723 -13.71 10.76 8.74
CA GLU A 723 -13.94 9.33 8.96
C GLU A 723 -12.73 8.48 8.53
N GLY A 724 -12.15 8.82 7.38
CA GLY A 724 -10.96 8.15 6.84
C GLY A 724 -9.70 8.31 7.70
N ASN A 725 -9.51 9.46 8.36
CA ASN A 725 -8.32 9.75 9.16
C ASN A 725 -8.52 9.70 10.69
N GLY A 726 -9.76 9.57 11.18
CA GLY A 726 -10.10 9.48 12.61
C GLY A 726 -10.53 10.79 13.27
N PHE A 727 -10.38 11.94 12.59
CA PHE A 727 -10.80 13.25 13.11
C PHE A 727 -12.32 13.36 13.37
N ILE A 728 -13.13 12.42 12.86
CA ILE A 728 -14.58 12.35 13.13
C ILE A 728 -14.91 12.33 14.62
N GLU A 729 -14.04 11.79 15.47
CA GLU A 729 -14.22 11.73 16.93
C GLU A 729 -14.04 13.12 17.59
N GLU A 730 -13.05 13.89 17.17
CA GLU A 730 -12.82 15.27 17.64
C GLU A 730 -13.90 16.22 17.10
N LEU A 731 -14.28 16.06 15.84
CA LEU A 731 -15.36 16.80 15.19
C LEU A 731 -16.71 16.52 15.85
N GLY A 732 -17.05 15.26 16.08
CA GLY A 732 -18.31 14.84 16.71
C GLY A 732 -18.48 15.40 18.12
N ARG A 733 -17.44 15.32 18.96
CA ARG A 733 -17.44 15.95 20.30
C ARG A 733 -17.64 17.47 20.21
N TRP A 734 -16.93 18.15 19.32
CA TRP A 734 -17.10 19.61 19.13
C TRP A 734 -18.52 19.97 18.67
N VAL A 735 -19.11 19.22 17.73
CA VAL A 735 -20.50 19.42 17.28
C VAL A 735 -21.48 19.21 18.44
N LEU A 736 -21.37 18.11 19.18
CA LEU A 736 -22.21 17.81 20.34
C LEU A 736 -22.17 18.92 21.39
N GLU A 737 -20.97 19.31 21.84
CA GLU A 737 -20.84 20.38 22.83
C GLU A 737 -21.35 21.73 22.29
N ARG A 738 -21.06 22.07 21.03
CA ARG A 738 -21.47 23.35 20.42
C ARG A 738 -22.99 23.42 20.27
N ALA A 739 -23.62 22.35 19.76
CA ALA A 739 -25.06 22.24 19.62
C ALA A 739 -25.77 22.33 20.98
N CYS A 740 -25.26 21.66 22.02
CA CYS A 740 -25.87 21.73 23.35
C CYS A 740 -25.75 23.12 24.00
N ARG A 741 -24.57 23.77 23.88
CA ARG A 741 -24.36 25.15 24.35
C ARG A 741 -25.24 26.15 23.59
N ASP A 742 -25.44 25.95 22.30
CA ASP A 742 -26.30 26.80 21.49
C ASP A 742 -27.78 26.57 21.80
N ALA A 743 -28.20 25.33 22.04
CA ALA A 743 -29.56 24.98 22.44
C ALA A 743 -29.96 25.57 23.79
N LEU A 744 -29.01 25.77 24.72
CA LEU A 744 -29.26 26.43 26.00
C LEU A 744 -29.81 27.86 25.83
N ARG A 745 -29.48 28.56 24.73
CA ARG A 745 -29.99 29.91 24.40
C ARG A 745 -31.42 29.92 23.85
N TRP A 746 -31.98 28.77 23.50
CA TRP A 746 -33.31 28.65 22.87
C TRP A 746 -34.43 28.58 23.92
N PRO A 747 -35.71 28.80 23.54
CA PRO A 747 -36.84 28.68 24.46
C PRO A 747 -36.91 27.34 25.19
N ALA A 748 -37.46 27.35 26.40
CA ALA A 748 -37.64 26.15 27.20
C ALA A 748 -38.55 25.14 26.47
N GLY A 749 -38.07 23.90 26.31
CA GLY A 749 -38.74 22.86 25.53
C GLY A 749 -38.38 22.81 24.04
N THR A 750 -37.60 23.75 23.50
CA THR A 750 -37.03 23.63 22.15
C THR A 750 -35.89 22.63 22.14
N THR A 751 -35.90 21.67 21.22
CA THR A 751 -34.93 20.56 21.15
C THR A 751 -33.84 20.79 20.11
N VAL A 752 -32.63 20.30 20.33
CA VAL A 752 -31.56 20.21 19.31
C VAL A 752 -31.32 18.76 18.93
N ALA A 753 -31.11 18.50 17.64
CA ALA A 753 -30.72 17.19 17.16
C ALA A 753 -29.29 17.21 16.61
N VAL A 754 -28.52 16.16 16.88
CA VAL A 754 -27.12 16.03 16.45
C VAL A 754 -26.88 14.66 15.82
N ASN A 755 -26.45 14.68 14.57
CA ASN A 755 -26.06 13.49 13.82
C ASN A 755 -24.70 12.94 14.31
N VAL A 756 -24.62 11.62 14.55
CA VAL A 756 -23.41 10.94 15.06
C VAL A 756 -23.02 9.78 14.14
N SER A 757 -21.77 9.79 13.67
CA SER A 757 -21.27 8.80 12.70
C SER A 757 -21.21 7.37 13.28
N PRO A 758 -21.54 6.32 12.50
CA PRO A 758 -21.29 4.93 12.86
C PRO A 758 -19.83 4.64 13.24
N LEU A 759 -18.86 5.36 12.65
CA LEU A 759 -17.44 5.21 12.97
C LEU A 759 -17.08 5.85 14.32
N GLN A 760 -17.81 6.88 14.76
CA GLN A 760 -17.65 7.45 16.09
C GLN A 760 -18.12 6.43 17.16
N PHE A 761 -19.25 5.75 16.94
CA PHE A 761 -19.72 4.64 17.79
C PHE A 761 -18.78 3.43 17.86
N GLN A 762 -17.98 3.18 16.81
CA GLN A 762 -17.03 2.06 16.77
C GLN A 762 -15.66 2.38 17.39
N ARG A 763 -15.26 3.66 17.42
CA ARG A 763 -13.90 4.08 17.82
C ARG A 763 -13.82 4.84 19.15
N SER A 764 -14.91 5.50 19.54
CA SER A 764 -14.94 6.41 20.71
C SER A 764 -16.09 6.10 21.67
N ASP A 765 -15.96 6.58 22.90
CA ASP A 765 -16.99 6.47 23.93
C ASP A 765 -18.05 7.57 23.76
N VAL A 766 -19.04 7.32 22.88
CA VAL A 766 -20.15 8.25 22.60
C VAL A 766 -21.00 8.52 23.85
N GLU A 767 -21.09 7.56 24.78
CA GLU A 767 -21.79 7.72 26.05
C GLU A 767 -21.07 8.76 26.94
N HIS A 768 -19.74 8.71 26.99
CA HIS A 768 -18.92 9.73 27.64
C HIS A 768 -19.01 11.09 26.94
N ASP A 769 -18.89 11.14 25.60
CA ASP A 769 -18.95 12.40 24.84
C ASP A 769 -20.29 13.13 25.00
N VAL A 770 -21.40 12.39 24.95
CA VAL A 770 -22.75 12.94 25.19
C VAL A 770 -22.91 13.40 26.63
N THR A 771 -22.42 12.63 27.61
CA THR A 771 -22.43 13.03 29.03
C THR A 771 -21.66 14.34 29.23
N GLN A 772 -20.45 14.43 28.66
CA GLN A 772 -19.58 15.61 28.77
C GLN A 772 -20.23 16.84 28.10
N ALA A 773 -20.87 16.70 26.94
CA ALA A 773 -21.57 17.78 26.26
C ALA A 773 -22.77 18.32 27.07
N LEU A 774 -23.51 17.43 27.73
CA LEU A 774 -24.63 17.81 28.62
C LEU A 774 -24.13 18.48 29.91
N GLU A 775 -23.12 17.92 30.58
CA GLU A 775 -22.53 18.53 31.80
C GLU A 775 -21.90 19.90 31.50
N ALA A 776 -21.17 20.04 30.40
CA ALA A 776 -20.48 21.30 30.03
C ALA A 776 -21.43 22.39 29.51
N SER A 777 -22.62 22.03 29.04
CA SER A 777 -23.64 22.98 28.59
C SER A 777 -24.69 23.29 29.66
N GLY A 778 -24.96 22.38 30.59
CA GLY A 778 -26.10 22.46 31.50
C GLY A 778 -27.45 22.30 30.80
N LEU A 779 -27.47 21.72 29.59
CA LEU A 779 -28.71 21.43 28.87
C LEU A 779 -29.46 20.28 29.54
N ASP A 780 -30.79 20.42 29.66
CA ASP A 780 -31.67 19.30 30.04
C ASP A 780 -31.51 18.15 29.02
N PRO A 781 -31.13 16.92 29.44
CA PRO A 781 -30.90 15.81 28.53
C PRO A 781 -32.07 15.55 27.56
N GLN A 782 -33.32 15.76 27.98
CA GLN A 782 -34.50 15.55 27.14
C GLN A 782 -34.60 16.54 25.97
N ARG A 783 -33.78 17.60 25.95
CA ARG A 783 -33.68 18.57 24.85
C ARG A 783 -32.65 18.18 23.79
N LEU A 784 -31.83 17.15 24.03
CA LEU A 784 -30.92 16.58 23.03
C LEU A 784 -31.58 15.37 22.36
N HIS A 785 -31.60 15.37 21.04
CA HIS A 785 -31.77 14.14 20.25
C HIS A 785 -30.42 13.73 19.67
N VAL A 786 -30.11 12.44 19.75
CA VAL A 786 -28.97 11.85 19.03
C VAL A 786 -29.53 11.16 17.79
N GLU A 787 -29.11 11.62 16.62
CA GLU A 787 -29.50 11.10 15.31
C GLU A 787 -28.44 10.11 14.81
N ILE A 788 -28.89 8.93 14.38
CA ILE A 788 -28.04 7.78 14.03
C ILE A 788 -28.52 7.12 12.74
N THR A 789 -27.62 6.90 11.79
CA THR A 789 -27.99 6.39 10.47
C THR A 789 -28.25 4.88 10.46
N GLU A 790 -29.17 4.46 9.59
CA GLU A 790 -29.57 3.05 9.41
C GLU A 790 -28.39 2.09 9.14
N SER A 791 -27.34 2.57 8.45
CA SER A 791 -26.11 1.83 8.13
C SER A 791 -25.35 1.30 9.35
N MET A 792 -25.52 1.93 10.53
CA MET A 792 -24.85 1.53 11.77
C MET A 792 -25.21 0.09 12.18
N PHE A 793 -26.44 -0.35 11.90
CA PHE A 793 -26.97 -1.65 12.30
C PHE A 793 -26.54 -2.82 11.40
N VAL A 794 -26.05 -2.53 10.20
CA VAL A 794 -25.58 -3.55 9.22
C VAL A 794 -24.38 -4.35 9.75
N SER A 795 -23.64 -3.80 10.73
CA SER A 795 -22.48 -4.44 11.36
C SER A 795 -22.82 -5.40 12.53
N GLY A 796 -24.09 -5.50 12.94
CA GLY A 796 -24.60 -6.63 13.72
C GLY A 796 -24.08 -6.84 15.16
N ALA A 797 -23.43 -5.86 15.78
CA ALA A 797 -22.83 -6.00 17.11
C ALA A 797 -23.86 -5.90 18.26
N PRO A 798 -24.00 -6.90 19.15
CA PRO A 798 -24.84 -6.79 20.35
C PRO A 798 -24.43 -5.66 21.32
N GLU A 799 -23.15 -5.29 21.29
CA GLU A 799 -22.55 -4.21 22.08
C GLU A 799 -23.15 -2.84 21.72
N LEU A 800 -23.57 -2.63 20.47
CA LEU A 800 -24.22 -1.41 20.00
C LEU A 800 -25.55 -1.18 20.71
N ILE A 801 -26.40 -2.21 20.79
CA ILE A 801 -27.73 -2.11 21.42
C ILE A 801 -27.58 -1.70 22.89
N GLY A 802 -26.65 -2.35 23.61
CA GLY A 802 -26.37 -1.99 25.00
C GLY A 802 -25.85 -0.56 25.18
N THR A 803 -25.11 0.00 24.21
CA THR A 803 -24.68 1.40 24.24
C THR A 803 -25.83 2.37 23.96
N LEU A 804 -26.75 2.04 23.07
CA LEU A 804 -27.97 2.82 22.85
C LEU A 804 -28.90 2.78 24.08
N GLU A 805 -29.03 1.63 24.76
CA GLU A 805 -29.78 1.54 26.03
C GLU A 805 -29.18 2.45 27.11
N ARG A 806 -27.84 2.48 27.25
CA ARG A 806 -27.17 3.34 28.22
C ARG A 806 -27.28 4.82 27.85
N LEU A 807 -27.11 5.20 26.59
CA LEU A 807 -27.35 6.57 26.09
C LEU A 807 -28.77 7.05 26.42
N ARG A 808 -29.81 6.25 26.13
CA ARG A 808 -31.20 6.59 26.48
C ARG A 808 -31.40 6.73 28.00
N SER A 809 -30.67 5.95 28.81
CA SER A 809 -30.74 6.04 30.27
C SER A 809 -30.18 7.35 30.85
N LEU A 810 -29.36 8.09 30.09
CA LEU A 810 -28.91 9.45 30.43
C LEU A 810 -30.00 10.51 30.20
N GLY A 811 -31.03 10.21 29.40
CA GLY A 811 -32.16 11.09 29.13
C GLY A 811 -32.30 11.71 27.72
N PRO A 812 -31.28 11.73 26.82
CA PRO A 812 -31.47 12.10 25.42
C PRO A 812 -32.43 11.15 24.70
N SER A 813 -33.17 11.69 23.72
CA SER A 813 -33.99 10.85 22.83
C SER A 813 -33.14 10.29 21.69
N LEU A 814 -33.39 9.05 21.29
CA LEU A 814 -32.70 8.42 20.16
C LEU A 814 -33.57 8.42 18.90
N ALA A 815 -32.99 8.91 17.79
CA ALA A 815 -33.66 9.07 16.51
C ALA A 815 -32.91 8.30 15.40
N LEU A 816 -33.62 7.40 14.73
CA LEU A 816 -33.10 6.74 13.52
C LEU A 816 -33.20 7.69 12.33
N ASP A 817 -32.08 7.96 11.68
CA ASP A 817 -31.97 8.89 10.54
C ASP A 817 -31.77 8.16 9.21
N ASP A 818 -32.06 8.87 8.12
CA ASP A 818 -32.11 8.37 6.73
C ASP A 818 -32.99 7.10 6.56
N PHE A 819 -34.03 6.93 7.37
CA PHE A 819 -34.78 5.67 7.39
C PHE A 819 -35.43 5.36 6.04
N GLY A 820 -35.22 4.14 5.56
CA GLY A 820 -35.65 3.68 4.24
C GLY A 820 -34.64 3.92 3.12
N SER A 821 -33.46 4.49 3.41
CA SER A 821 -32.35 4.60 2.47
C SER A 821 -31.38 3.40 2.49
N GLY A 822 -31.78 2.25 3.06
CA GLY A 822 -30.86 1.14 3.28
C GLY A 822 -31.51 -0.23 3.51
N PHE A 823 -30.87 -1.04 4.34
CA PHE A 823 -31.17 -2.45 4.60
C PHE A 823 -31.88 -2.71 5.94
N ALA A 824 -32.72 -1.79 6.44
CA ALA A 824 -33.54 -2.02 7.63
C ALA A 824 -34.59 -3.12 7.43
N SER A 825 -34.19 -4.37 7.70
CA SER A 825 -35.13 -5.43 8.03
C SER A 825 -35.92 -5.04 9.28
N PHE A 826 -37.23 -4.82 9.11
CA PHE A 826 -38.17 -4.44 10.18
C PHE A 826 -38.11 -5.32 11.43
N GLY A 827 -37.55 -6.54 11.33
CA GLY A 827 -37.41 -7.48 12.44
C GLY A 827 -36.57 -6.99 13.63
N TYR A 828 -35.70 -5.98 13.47
CA TYR A 828 -34.91 -5.43 14.60
C TYR A 828 -35.43 -4.09 15.14
N LEU A 829 -36.31 -3.37 14.42
CA LEU A 829 -36.86 -2.07 14.87
C LEU A 829 -37.60 -2.17 16.21
N SER A 830 -38.24 -3.31 16.50
CA SER A 830 -38.94 -3.58 17.75
C SER A 830 -38.02 -3.87 18.95
N SER A 831 -36.72 -4.06 18.71
CA SER A 831 -35.71 -4.31 19.75
C SER A 831 -34.73 -3.16 19.96
N LEU A 832 -34.80 -2.08 19.17
CA LEU A 832 -33.96 -0.90 19.36
C LEU A 832 -34.59 0.07 20.36
N PRO A 833 -33.81 0.70 21.27
CA PRO A 833 -34.32 1.63 22.27
C PRO A 833 -34.54 3.05 21.67
N LEU A 834 -35.25 3.13 20.55
CA LEU A 834 -35.54 4.39 19.85
C LEU A 834 -36.71 5.15 20.46
N ASP A 835 -36.78 6.45 20.16
CA ASP A 835 -37.91 7.34 20.45
C ASP A 835 -38.50 7.96 19.17
N LYS A 836 -37.68 8.08 18.10
CA LYS A 836 -38.06 8.69 16.81
C LYS A 836 -37.53 7.95 15.58
N ILE A 837 -38.17 8.20 14.45
CA ILE A 837 -37.70 7.85 13.11
C ILE A 837 -37.82 9.10 12.20
N LYS A 838 -36.75 9.44 11.47
CA LYS A 838 -36.73 10.41 10.36
C LYS A 838 -36.79 9.65 9.04
N LEU A 839 -37.84 9.90 8.25
CA LEU A 839 -38.06 9.28 6.94
C LEU A 839 -37.43 10.16 5.85
N ASP A 840 -36.51 9.58 5.05
CA ASP A 840 -35.70 10.33 4.08
C ASP A 840 -36.54 11.13 3.06
N ARG A 841 -35.97 12.26 2.62
CA ARG A 841 -36.54 13.19 1.64
C ARG A 841 -36.97 12.56 0.31
N MET A 842 -36.40 11.42 -0.09
CA MET A 842 -36.80 10.64 -1.27
C MET A 842 -38.28 10.22 -1.20
N PHE A 843 -38.84 10.05 0.00
CA PHE A 843 -40.24 9.72 0.20
C PHE A 843 -41.17 10.95 0.16
N MET A 844 -40.65 12.18 0.10
CA MET A 844 -41.45 13.39 -0.15
C MET A 844 -41.57 13.70 -1.65
N GLN A 845 -40.64 13.20 -2.47
CA GLN A 845 -40.75 13.30 -3.94
C GLN A 845 -42.09 12.70 -4.39
N ASP A 846 -42.84 13.46 -5.19
CA ASP A 846 -44.16 13.14 -5.72
C ASP A 846 -45.23 12.72 -4.69
N VAL A 847 -45.00 12.93 -3.38
CA VAL A 847 -45.94 12.52 -2.32
C VAL A 847 -47.27 13.28 -2.43
N ALA A 848 -47.22 14.52 -2.93
CA ALA A 848 -48.37 15.38 -3.18
C ALA A 848 -49.31 14.84 -4.29
N GLU A 849 -48.77 14.15 -5.30
CA GLU A 849 -49.57 13.62 -6.42
C GLU A 849 -50.40 12.39 -6.02
N GLY A 850 -50.00 11.71 -4.93
CA GLY A 850 -50.72 10.57 -4.38
C GLY A 850 -50.38 9.24 -5.07
N GLY A 851 -49.31 8.60 -4.62
CA GLY A 851 -48.84 7.32 -5.18
C GLY A 851 -48.16 6.41 -4.16
N ALA A 852 -47.12 5.69 -4.61
CA ALA A 852 -46.34 4.76 -3.80
C ALA A 852 -45.74 5.44 -2.56
N ASN A 853 -45.07 6.58 -2.73
CA ASN A 853 -44.45 7.33 -1.62
C ASN A 853 -45.49 7.72 -0.55
N ALA A 854 -46.65 8.23 -0.94
CA ALA A 854 -47.73 8.54 0.01
C ALA A 854 -48.28 7.27 0.71
N ALA A 855 -48.19 6.09 0.10
CA ALA A 855 -48.53 4.82 0.73
C ALA A 855 -47.43 4.32 1.69
N ILE A 856 -46.15 4.55 1.36
CA ILE A 856 -45.00 4.27 2.25
C ILE A 856 -45.09 5.15 3.50
N VAL A 857 -45.29 6.48 3.35
CA VAL A 857 -45.47 7.40 4.48
C VAL A 857 -46.65 6.96 5.38
N ARG A 858 -47.76 6.47 4.81
CA ARG A 858 -48.87 5.88 5.58
C ARG A 858 -48.45 4.61 6.33
N SER A 859 -47.76 3.69 5.68
CA SER A 859 -47.29 2.43 6.30
C SER A 859 -46.30 2.68 7.44
N VAL A 860 -45.33 3.59 7.23
CA VAL A 860 -44.38 4.00 8.27
C VAL A 860 -45.10 4.73 9.40
N ARG A 861 -46.12 5.57 9.11
CA ARG A 861 -46.90 6.24 10.16
C ARG A 861 -47.73 5.27 11.01
N MET A 862 -48.26 4.20 10.43
CA MET A 862 -48.92 3.13 11.19
C MET A 862 -47.91 2.35 12.03
N LEU A 863 -46.76 1.98 11.47
CA LEU A 863 -45.70 1.28 12.20
C LEU A 863 -45.20 2.08 13.40
N THR A 864 -44.92 3.38 13.23
CA THR A 864 -44.50 4.24 14.34
C THR A 864 -45.59 4.44 15.38
N ALA A 865 -46.88 4.45 15.00
CA ALA A 865 -47.99 4.48 15.96
C ALA A 865 -48.01 3.24 16.86
N GLU A 866 -47.92 2.03 16.27
CA GLU A 866 -47.95 0.76 17.02
C GLU A 866 -46.70 0.55 17.89
N LEU A 867 -45.53 1.07 17.45
CA LEU A 867 -44.29 1.04 18.24
C LEU A 867 -44.16 2.19 19.26
N GLY A 868 -45.09 3.15 19.27
CA GLY A 868 -45.02 4.33 20.15
C GLY A 868 -43.92 5.34 19.78
N LEU A 869 -43.38 5.29 18.56
CA LEU A 869 -42.32 6.15 18.06
C LEU A 869 -42.89 7.42 17.40
N THR A 870 -42.14 8.51 17.44
CA THR A 870 -42.49 9.75 16.72
C THR A 870 -42.00 9.69 15.27
N LEU A 871 -42.83 10.04 14.29
CA LEU A 871 -42.41 10.15 12.89
C LEU A 871 -42.07 11.61 12.51
N ILE A 872 -40.87 11.82 11.99
CA ILE A 872 -40.44 13.03 11.28
C ILE A 872 -40.35 12.70 9.78
N CYS A 873 -40.81 13.61 8.92
CA CYS A 873 -40.53 13.55 7.48
C CYS A 873 -39.52 14.64 7.06
N GLU A 874 -38.47 14.23 6.36
CA GLU A 874 -37.39 15.08 5.83
C GLU A 874 -37.74 15.75 4.50
N GLY A 875 -37.02 16.80 4.12
CA GLY A 875 -37.02 17.31 2.74
C GLY A 875 -38.31 17.90 2.19
N ILE A 876 -39.23 18.38 3.04
CA ILE A 876 -40.50 19.00 2.61
C ILE A 876 -40.22 20.38 1.99
N GLU A 877 -40.51 20.55 0.69
CA GLU A 877 -40.28 21.77 -0.09
C GLU A 877 -41.57 22.50 -0.48
N THR A 878 -42.71 21.81 -0.67
CA THR A 878 -43.98 22.43 -1.08
C THR A 878 -45.13 22.33 -0.07
N ALA A 879 -46.06 23.29 -0.15
CA ALA A 879 -47.24 23.34 0.71
C ALA A 879 -48.19 22.14 0.52
N ASP A 880 -48.17 21.52 -0.67
CA ASP A 880 -49.03 20.39 -1.01
C ASP A 880 -48.47 19.07 -0.42
N GLU A 881 -47.15 18.87 -0.44
CA GLU A 881 -46.47 17.80 0.31
C GLU A 881 -46.85 17.85 1.80
N ARG A 882 -46.67 19.03 2.42
CA ARG A 882 -47.03 19.30 3.83
C ARG A 882 -48.48 18.91 4.13
N ASP A 883 -49.41 19.27 3.25
CA ASP A 883 -50.83 19.03 3.51
C ASP A 883 -51.22 17.56 3.30
N VAL A 884 -50.55 16.83 2.40
CA VAL A 884 -50.71 15.38 2.30
C VAL A 884 -50.13 14.64 3.52
N ILE A 885 -48.90 14.93 3.95
CA ILE A 885 -48.32 14.25 5.13
C ILE A 885 -49.06 14.60 6.43
N ARG A 886 -49.59 15.83 6.54
CA ARG A 886 -50.44 16.25 7.65
C ARG A 886 -51.80 15.53 7.63
N ALA A 887 -52.38 15.29 6.46
CA ALA A 887 -53.58 14.47 6.30
C ALA A 887 -53.34 12.97 6.56
N ILE A 888 -52.11 12.48 6.35
CA ILE A 888 -51.67 11.14 6.77
C ILE A 888 -51.48 11.05 8.30
N GLY A 889 -51.33 12.19 8.99
CA GLY A 889 -51.17 12.26 10.44
C GLY A 889 -49.71 12.18 10.91
N VAL A 890 -48.75 12.55 10.05
CA VAL A 890 -47.33 12.69 10.45
C VAL A 890 -47.17 13.75 11.55
N ASP A 891 -46.34 13.47 12.55
CA ASP A 891 -46.23 14.28 13.76
C ASP A 891 -45.35 15.53 13.56
N GLN A 892 -44.21 15.34 12.90
CA GLN A 892 -43.14 16.33 12.76
C GLN A 892 -42.65 16.40 11.31
N GLY A 893 -42.14 17.55 10.88
CA GLY A 893 -41.61 17.75 9.53
C GLY A 893 -40.43 18.71 9.48
N GLN A 894 -39.49 18.42 8.57
CA GLN A 894 -38.27 19.18 8.31
C GLN A 894 -38.16 19.43 6.80
N GLY A 895 -37.67 20.60 6.37
CA GLY A 895 -37.50 20.90 4.95
C GLY A 895 -37.48 22.39 4.60
N TYR A 896 -37.16 22.69 3.34
CA TYR A 896 -36.98 24.06 2.85
C TYR A 896 -38.28 24.90 2.84
N LEU A 897 -39.46 24.27 2.91
CA LEU A 897 -40.74 24.95 3.11
C LEU A 897 -40.77 25.71 4.45
N PHE A 898 -40.13 25.16 5.47
CA PHE A 898 -40.12 25.71 6.83
C PHE A 898 -38.88 26.56 7.11
N GLY A 899 -37.75 26.17 6.52
CA GLY A 899 -36.52 26.96 6.54
C GLY A 899 -35.35 26.20 5.93
N LYS A 900 -34.45 26.93 5.28
CA LYS A 900 -33.12 26.42 4.94
C LYS A 900 -32.23 26.42 6.20
N PRO A 901 -31.19 25.57 6.29
CA PRO A 901 -30.23 25.62 7.39
C PRO A 901 -29.67 27.04 7.57
N MET A 902 -29.85 27.61 8.77
CA MET A 902 -29.60 29.04 9.06
C MET A 902 -28.74 29.24 10.32
N PRO A 903 -28.05 30.38 10.48
CA PRO A 903 -27.38 30.75 11.73
C PRO A 903 -28.30 30.65 12.96
N GLN A 904 -27.69 30.40 14.14
CA GLN A 904 -28.42 30.25 15.40
C GLN A 904 -29.35 31.42 15.73
N ASP A 905 -28.89 32.66 15.49
CA ASP A 905 -29.64 33.87 15.84
C ASP A 905 -30.86 34.07 14.90
N ASP A 906 -30.76 33.63 13.64
CA ASP A 906 -31.89 33.61 12.69
C ASP A 906 -32.92 32.53 13.09
N PHE A 907 -32.46 31.35 13.53
CA PHE A 907 -33.34 30.30 14.06
C PHE A 907 -34.09 30.75 15.32
N VAL A 908 -33.41 31.43 16.25
CA VAL A 908 -34.02 32.00 17.46
C VAL A 908 -35.06 33.07 17.11
N ALA A 909 -34.86 33.84 16.03
CA ALA A 909 -35.82 34.86 15.60
C ALA A 909 -37.18 34.26 15.16
N LEU A 910 -37.24 33.01 14.68
CA LEU A 910 -38.49 32.35 14.28
C LEU A 910 -39.52 32.34 15.43
N PHE A 911 -39.08 32.08 16.66
CA PHE A 911 -39.93 32.04 17.85
C PHE A 911 -40.49 33.42 18.24
N ALA A 912 -39.85 34.51 17.84
CA ALA A 912 -40.36 35.86 18.08
C ALA A 912 -41.58 36.19 17.19
N THR A 913 -41.67 35.56 16.01
CA THR A 913 -42.78 35.77 15.07
C THR A 913 -44.09 35.12 15.52
N ASP A 914 -44.06 33.87 16.02
CA ASP A 914 -45.29 33.14 16.40
C ASP A 914 -46.06 33.82 17.54
N VAL A 915 -45.36 34.48 18.48
CA VAL A 915 -45.96 35.27 19.57
C VAL A 915 -46.88 36.40 19.07
N THR A 916 -46.77 36.80 17.80
CA THR A 916 -47.65 37.83 17.18
C THR A 916 -48.90 37.27 16.50
N ARG A 917 -49.06 35.93 16.37
CA ARG A 917 -50.24 35.30 15.75
C ARG A 917 -51.37 34.94 16.72
N ASP A 918 -51.06 34.64 17.98
CA ASP A 918 -52.07 34.36 19.02
C ASP A 918 -52.76 35.63 19.57
N ALA A 919 -52.59 36.78 18.90
CA ALA A 919 -53.02 38.10 19.38
C ALA A 919 -53.92 38.88 18.41
N SER A 920 -54.50 38.22 17.39
CA SER A 920 -55.36 38.83 16.34
C SER A 920 -56.68 38.12 16.13
#